data_AF-A0AA39H3S0-F1
#
_entry.id   AF-A0AA39H3S0-F1
#
_cell.length_a   1.000
_cell.length_b   1.000
_cell.length_c   1.000
_cell.angle_alpha   90.00
_cell.angle_beta   90.00
_cell.angle_gamma   90.00
#
_symmetry.space_group_name_H-M   'P 1'
#
loop_
_entity.id
_entity.type
_entity.pdbx_description
1 polymer ?
#
loop_
_entity_poly.entity_id
_entity_poly.type
_entity_poly.pdbx_seq_one_letter_code
_entity_poly.pdbx_strand_id
1 'polypeptide(L)'
;MQEERSSFPPTAEATVEDLQQGSPIPEEDVVSNPSEASTEPQLKKPPIFYVSEENLSRTYPDNHRTPHLSRSTSLDHPPARSPIFRIGIPPPEYASKPTLISYYSQDSQEEGDLATPSVLFPSMRLLVAALLSCCFIALSISSSNMAVALICMTSCPIHGYGGELEWESDQEGLVLAAQNAGSLLMVVTGMWADRINGKWMVGMALVLCTLANAMLPLLAANSFWYAVAARLMIGMADACLMPAVNSLITRWFPQKERAAAIGIITGGRQIGTLFILPTAGYLCTRKDIKGGWPAIFYLSSIISLIVGIFWLPMGADKPSKQYCISRKERLFIESRIACESIGKRTEARRVPWNNLLKSSPLWAAIFALVCHEYPLVIMLQFLPNYMRDVLEFAPAKNGIISAMPILFLFLSKTIASSVSSWLETHTTWGKTKICKVFNGVASAGLALCTFIVPFCDKDRAVLAIAALSMSMFFAGLHTPGVITAMVQLAPPFSGIITGISFFIVAWFGIGNKILTKWIVQHGSQQEWAVVFYVSGIVAALPIIDSCCTMSGDLKNPSTSGSQDSPRFRCLEFFCGIGGFHIALKRICKRIDVVGAFDINTTTNAIYSYNFPTTELHQRNIQSLSAKFLDEKNADIWTLSPPCQPFVKKGLQLDLGDARCDALKCICDRIRVLNKPPRFIMVENVVGFRDSDAEQMLLEALEARSYHHEWYEINPLDYGIPNSRPRYYLLAKLTPDAVLSGKYLERWGSQFPQQIKDILCTDAAESEELLISVDTILKHRDVIDLVEPRSFRSSCFTKSYGTYIKGTGSYLVSNVPASHETLEFEKAHFLQIAAGEDKLEAVQRLGIRAFSVPEMCSLMGFEKDLRQPPNIMQHQMYKALGNSVNIFVVCHMLTRFTAGMSDSESSSAGDVGEGRLASVSVIRDTGTKVQLTLKAEGLRKRKSFFAALVSTFKKPSEPSKLCSNARFTEFTLTDRSLKFTINVLNLRGNKKKKGNERREEVFKCNIKQFPSRVNPDSATFEIMEPASGNCFILMNLIKVDNIMTNWKEFQSMNGTIDASTV
;
A
#
# COMPACT_ATOMS: atom_id res chain seq x y z
N MET A 1 36.47 50.69 -19.85
CA MET A 1 36.38 49.53 -20.76
C MET A 1 35.31 48.58 -20.19
N GLN A 2 34.00 48.88 -20.22
CA GLN A 2 33.17 49.57 -21.24
C GLN A 2 33.12 48.76 -22.55
N GLU A 3 31.95 48.22 -22.95
CA GLU A 3 30.86 48.82 -23.81
C GLU A 3 31.25 48.76 -25.31
N GLU A 4 30.41 48.54 -26.34
CA GLU A 4 28.95 48.29 -26.56
C GLU A 4 28.76 47.02 -27.47
N ARG A 5 27.60 46.37 -27.79
CA ARG A 5 26.12 46.63 -27.90
C ARG A 5 25.66 46.88 -29.36
N SER A 6 24.43 46.43 -29.72
CA SER A 6 23.74 46.58 -31.05
C SER A 6 24.34 45.82 -32.27
N SER A 7 23.66 45.49 -33.40
CA SER A 7 22.21 45.25 -33.72
C SER A 7 22.02 44.55 -35.10
N PHE A 8 20.81 44.04 -35.39
CA PHE A 8 20.28 43.55 -36.70
C PHE A 8 20.08 44.70 -37.75
N PRO A 9 19.59 44.49 -39.01
CA PRO A 9 19.57 43.35 -39.99
C PRO A 9 20.19 43.82 -41.36
N PRO A 10 19.65 43.76 -42.62
CA PRO A 10 18.73 42.83 -43.32
C PRO A 10 19.10 42.40 -44.81
N THR A 11 18.44 41.34 -45.29
CA THR A 11 17.93 41.02 -46.67
C THR A 11 18.62 41.36 -48.03
N ALA A 12 18.70 40.30 -48.86
CA ALA A 12 18.22 40.14 -50.26
C ALA A 12 18.97 40.74 -51.49
N GLU A 13 19.00 39.94 -52.56
CA GLU A 13 18.89 40.38 -53.96
C GLU A 13 18.33 39.23 -54.85
N ALA A 14 17.62 39.54 -55.95
CA ALA A 14 16.98 38.55 -56.84
C ALA A 14 16.62 39.12 -58.23
N THR A 15 16.66 38.27 -59.26
CA THR A 15 16.25 38.53 -60.67
C THR A 15 15.67 37.22 -61.25
N VAL A 16 14.42 37.14 -61.76
CA VAL A 16 13.88 37.67 -63.05
C VAL A 16 14.37 36.83 -64.25
N GLU A 17 13.59 36.50 -65.28
CA GLU A 17 12.15 36.73 -65.63
C GLU A 17 11.13 35.88 -64.77
N ASP A 18 9.85 35.56 -65.06
CA ASP A 18 8.98 35.62 -66.27
C ASP A 18 7.45 35.65 -65.97
N LEU A 19 6.59 35.56 -67.00
CA LEU A 19 5.14 35.85 -67.07
C LEU A 19 4.23 34.58 -66.97
N GLN A 20 3.23 34.51 -66.06
CA GLN A 20 1.80 34.97 -66.16
C GLN A 20 0.91 34.16 -67.15
N GLN A 21 -0.37 33.78 -66.91
CA GLN A 21 -1.38 33.83 -65.81
C GLN A 21 -2.44 32.69 -66.05
N GLY A 22 -3.53 32.40 -65.30
CA GLY A 22 -4.25 33.08 -64.19
C GLY A 22 -5.34 32.19 -63.49
N SER A 23 -6.63 32.53 -63.54
CA SER A 23 -7.84 31.84 -62.95
C SER A 23 -9.13 32.32 -63.71
N PRO A 24 -10.45 32.13 -63.33
CA PRO A 24 -11.14 31.44 -62.19
C PRO A 24 -12.54 30.72 -62.41
N ILE A 25 -12.80 29.59 -61.70
CA ILE A 25 -14.12 28.98 -61.25
C ILE A 25 -15.20 28.50 -62.34
N PRO A 26 -16.57 28.34 -62.15
CA PRO A 26 -17.31 27.08 -62.52
C PRO A 26 -18.64 27.19 -63.35
N GLU A 27 -19.34 26.06 -63.59
CA GLU A 27 -20.83 25.80 -63.73
C GLU A 27 -21.02 24.24 -63.88
N GLU A 28 -22.08 23.50 -63.46
CA GLU A 28 -23.58 23.56 -63.58
C GLU A 28 -24.14 23.25 -64.98
N ASP A 29 -25.30 22.59 -65.20
CA ASP A 29 -26.12 21.59 -64.45
C ASP A 29 -26.80 20.68 -65.54
N VAL A 30 -27.92 19.92 -65.54
CA VAL A 30 -29.19 19.63 -64.81
C VAL A 30 -29.54 18.15 -65.22
N VAL A 31 -30.39 17.26 -64.63
CA VAL A 31 -31.57 17.19 -63.73
C VAL A 31 -31.53 15.79 -63.01
N SER A 32 -32.48 15.22 -62.22
CA SER A 32 -33.89 15.48 -61.82
C SER A 32 -34.25 14.77 -60.49
N ASN A 33 -35.38 15.18 -59.89
CA ASN A 33 -36.01 14.59 -58.67
C ASN A 33 -37.11 13.54 -59.01
N PRO A 34 -37.72 12.79 -58.05
CA PRO A 34 -37.57 12.75 -56.57
C PRO A 34 -37.14 11.32 -56.08
N SER A 35 -37.41 10.73 -54.90
CA SER A 35 -38.22 11.04 -53.67
C SER A 35 -37.80 10.23 -52.42
N GLU A 36 -37.95 10.84 -51.24
CA GLU A 36 -38.34 10.31 -49.90
C GLU A 36 -37.80 8.99 -49.26
N ALA A 37 -37.46 9.12 -47.97
CA ALA A 37 -37.75 8.21 -46.83
C ALA A 37 -37.00 6.87 -46.58
N SER A 38 -36.04 6.94 -45.63
CA SER A 38 -35.98 6.13 -44.38
C SER A 38 -35.51 4.65 -44.33
N THR A 39 -35.02 4.27 -43.13
CA THR A 39 -34.91 2.92 -42.50
C THR A 39 -33.62 2.09 -42.69
N GLU A 40 -33.26 1.35 -41.64
CA GLU A 40 -32.20 0.31 -41.59
C GLU A 40 -32.58 -0.96 -42.40
N PRO A 41 -31.62 -1.88 -42.63
CA PRO A 41 -31.89 -3.23 -42.14
C PRO A 41 -30.68 -4.00 -41.53
N GLN A 42 -31.02 -5.04 -40.76
CA GLN A 42 -30.12 -5.96 -40.05
C GLN A 42 -29.53 -7.07 -40.95
N LEU A 43 -28.47 -7.76 -40.47
CA LEU A 43 -27.97 -9.02 -41.07
C LEU A 43 -28.13 -10.22 -40.11
N LYS A 44 -28.30 -11.43 -40.67
CA LYS A 44 -28.81 -12.63 -39.97
C LYS A 44 -27.76 -13.68 -39.57
N LYS A 45 -28.17 -14.62 -38.71
CA LYS A 45 -27.40 -15.81 -38.25
C LYS A 45 -27.33 -16.94 -39.31
N PRO A 46 -26.37 -17.88 -39.21
CA PRO A 46 -26.35 -19.16 -39.94
C PRO A 46 -27.36 -20.21 -39.39
N PRO A 47 -27.56 -21.36 -40.09
CA PRO A 47 -28.70 -22.26 -39.87
C PRO A 47 -28.45 -23.45 -38.91
N ILE A 48 -29.53 -24.21 -38.66
CA ILE A 48 -29.62 -25.45 -37.85
C ILE A 48 -29.86 -26.65 -38.78
N PHE A 49 -29.37 -27.84 -38.42
CA PHE A 49 -29.75 -29.12 -39.02
C PHE A 49 -30.53 -30.00 -38.02
N TYR A 50 -31.46 -30.81 -38.54
CA TYR A 50 -32.26 -31.80 -37.80
C TYR A 50 -31.93 -33.23 -38.29
N VAL A 51 -31.94 -34.20 -37.37
CA VAL A 51 -32.04 -35.65 -37.63
C VAL A 51 -32.96 -36.26 -36.56
N SER A 52 -33.69 -37.33 -36.89
CA SER A 52 -34.78 -37.91 -36.09
C SER A 52 -34.38 -39.05 -35.14
N GLU A 53 -35.35 -39.48 -34.33
CA GLU A 53 -35.27 -40.56 -33.33
C GLU A 53 -35.15 -41.97 -33.94
N GLU A 54 -34.56 -42.92 -33.19
CA GLU A 54 -35.14 -44.28 -33.10
C GLU A 54 -34.75 -45.02 -31.80
N ASN A 55 -35.46 -46.11 -31.51
CA ASN A 55 -35.55 -46.84 -30.24
C ASN A 55 -34.30 -47.63 -29.82
N LEU A 56 -34.09 -47.80 -28.50
CA LEU A 56 -34.17 -49.13 -27.83
C LEU A 56 -34.01 -49.07 -26.29
N SER A 57 -34.35 -50.17 -25.62
CA SER A 57 -34.55 -50.28 -24.15
C SER A 57 -33.51 -51.16 -23.44
N ARG A 58 -33.34 -51.00 -22.11
CA ARG A 58 -33.51 -52.09 -21.10
C ARG A 58 -33.17 -51.76 -19.62
N THR A 59 -34.10 -52.13 -18.74
CA THR A 59 -33.96 -52.73 -17.37
C THR A 59 -33.13 -52.08 -16.24
N TYR A 60 -33.87 -51.70 -15.19
CA TYR A 60 -33.56 -51.76 -13.74
C TYR A 60 -33.22 -53.21 -13.26
N PRO A 61 -32.67 -53.50 -12.04
CA PRO A 61 -33.19 -53.03 -10.73
C PRO A 61 -32.20 -52.83 -9.55
N ASP A 62 -32.81 -52.57 -8.38
CA ASP A 62 -32.27 -52.21 -7.06
C ASP A 62 -31.40 -53.27 -6.35
N ASN A 63 -30.64 -52.85 -5.32
CA ASN A 63 -30.98 -53.26 -3.94
C ASN A 63 -30.27 -52.50 -2.79
N HIS A 64 -30.82 -52.67 -1.57
CA HIS A 64 -30.38 -52.07 -0.30
C HIS A 64 -29.01 -52.56 0.22
N ARG A 65 -28.33 -51.74 1.06
CA ARG A 65 -28.06 -52.06 2.49
C ARG A 65 -27.33 -50.95 3.29
N THR A 66 -27.59 -50.96 4.60
CA THR A 66 -26.93 -50.22 5.71
C THR A 66 -26.99 -51.13 6.96
N PRO A 67 -26.34 -50.83 8.11
CA PRO A 67 -25.19 -49.95 8.40
C PRO A 67 -24.02 -50.75 9.05
N HIS A 68 -23.05 -50.09 9.71
CA HIS A 68 -22.64 -50.36 11.11
C HIS A 68 -21.51 -49.42 11.60
N LEU A 69 -21.33 -49.30 12.93
CA LEU A 69 -20.33 -48.46 13.61
C LEU A 69 -19.11 -49.26 14.09
N SER A 70 -17.97 -48.59 14.25
CA SER A 70 -17.01 -48.86 15.33
C SER A 70 -16.40 -47.54 15.87
N ARG A 71 -15.58 -47.61 16.92
CA ARG A 71 -15.15 -46.47 17.76
C ARG A 71 -13.64 -46.56 18.04
N SER A 72 -13.06 -45.44 18.54
CA SER A 72 -11.70 -45.34 19.15
C SER A 72 -10.51 -45.40 18.14
N THR A 73 -9.36 -44.74 18.34
CA THR A 73 -8.94 -43.74 19.37
C THR A 73 -7.80 -42.86 18.84
N SER A 74 -7.61 -41.67 19.46
CA SER A 74 -6.39 -40.84 19.55
C SER A 74 -5.19 -41.07 18.63
N LEU A 75 -4.69 -39.98 18.01
CA LEU A 75 -3.36 -39.41 18.32
C LEU A 75 -3.12 -38.06 17.60
N ASP A 76 -2.06 -37.36 18.00
CA ASP A 76 -1.76 -35.98 17.59
C ASP A 76 -1.50 -35.80 16.08
N HIS A 77 -1.99 -34.69 15.53
CA HIS A 77 -1.55 -34.17 14.24
C HIS A 77 -0.75 -32.87 14.42
N PRO A 78 0.51 -32.81 13.95
CA PRO A 78 1.27 -31.56 13.92
C PRO A 78 0.64 -30.57 12.93
N PRO A 79 0.93 -29.26 13.02
CA PRO A 79 0.38 -28.26 12.11
C PRO A 79 0.77 -28.57 10.66
N ALA A 80 -0.21 -29.02 9.89
CA ALA A 80 -0.01 -29.45 8.51
C ALA A 80 0.48 -28.28 7.63
N ARG A 81 1.73 -28.38 7.16
CA ARG A 81 2.27 -27.43 6.18
C ARG A 81 1.42 -27.47 4.91
N SER A 82 0.77 -26.35 4.59
CA SER A 82 -0.01 -26.25 3.35
C SER A 82 0.92 -26.37 2.13
N PRO A 83 0.61 -27.25 1.16
CA PRO A 83 1.40 -27.33 -0.07
C PRO A 83 1.22 -26.03 -0.88
N ILE A 84 2.34 -25.50 -1.38
CA ILE A 84 2.51 -24.12 -1.88
C ILE A 84 1.52 -23.75 -3.01
N PHE A 85 0.96 -24.73 -3.72
CA PHE A 85 0.10 -24.53 -4.88
C PHE A 85 -1.32 -25.15 -4.74
N ARG A 86 -1.93 -25.14 -3.56
CA ARG A 86 -3.34 -25.58 -3.39
C ARG A 86 -4.33 -24.41 -3.37
N ILE A 87 -5.36 -24.47 -4.21
CA ILE A 87 -6.52 -23.59 -4.11
C ILE A 87 -7.40 -24.11 -2.95
N GLY A 88 -7.30 -23.47 -1.79
CA GLY A 88 -8.19 -23.69 -0.65
C GLY A 88 -9.14 -22.51 -0.48
N ILE A 89 -10.45 -22.76 -0.59
CA ILE A 89 -11.49 -21.85 -0.10
C ILE A 89 -11.77 -22.27 1.35
N PRO A 90 -11.81 -21.36 2.34
CA PRO A 90 -12.25 -21.72 3.70
C PRO A 90 -13.73 -22.14 3.68
N PRO A 91 -14.16 -23.11 4.51
CA PRO A 91 -15.54 -23.54 4.55
C PRO A 91 -16.47 -22.40 5.06
N PRO A 92 -17.70 -22.29 4.52
CA PRO A 92 -18.66 -21.28 4.96
C PRO A 92 -19.43 -21.77 6.19
N GLU A 93 -18.99 -21.40 7.39
CA GLU A 93 -19.79 -21.61 8.61
C GLU A 93 -20.70 -20.40 8.90
N TYR A 94 -22.01 -20.66 8.85
CA TYR A 94 -23.10 -19.83 9.36
C TYR A 94 -23.20 -18.36 8.90
N ALA A 95 -23.70 -18.17 7.68
CA ALA A 95 -24.52 -17.02 7.33
C ALA A 95 -25.89 -17.51 6.85
N SER A 96 -26.98 -17.14 7.54
CA SER A 96 -28.33 -17.65 7.27
C SER A 96 -29.27 -16.61 6.65
N LYS A 97 -29.87 -17.00 5.51
CA LYS A 97 -30.90 -16.31 4.71
C LYS A 97 -30.47 -15.01 3.98
N PRO A 98 -30.65 -14.94 2.63
CA PRO A 98 -30.53 -13.71 1.86
C PRO A 98 -31.90 -13.07 1.53
N THR A 99 -31.90 -11.76 1.27
CA THR A 99 -33.03 -11.09 0.59
C THR A 99 -32.52 -10.00 -0.37
N LEU A 100 -33.17 -9.94 -1.55
CA LEU A 100 -32.98 -9.10 -2.73
C LEU A 100 -32.77 -7.59 -2.45
N ILE A 101 -32.25 -6.74 -3.35
CA ILE A 101 -32.56 -6.49 -4.79
C ILE A 101 -31.27 -5.97 -5.47
N SER A 102 -30.75 -6.37 -6.66
CA SER A 102 -31.24 -6.91 -7.95
C SER A 102 -31.77 -5.89 -8.98
N TYR A 103 -30.97 -5.53 -10.00
CA TYR A 103 -31.52 -4.98 -11.26
C TYR A 103 -30.56 -5.18 -12.47
N TYR A 104 -31.13 -5.71 -13.57
CA TYR A 104 -30.58 -5.96 -14.92
C TYR A 104 -29.19 -6.65 -15.04
N SER A 105 -29.04 -7.77 -15.76
CA SER A 105 -30.00 -8.76 -16.30
C SER A 105 -29.21 -10.06 -16.55
N GLN A 106 -29.64 -11.21 -16.03
CA GLN A 106 -30.47 -12.18 -16.76
C GLN A 106 -29.92 -12.55 -18.15
N ASP A 107 -29.25 -13.70 -18.21
CA ASP A 107 -29.67 -14.78 -19.10
C ASP A 107 -29.38 -16.15 -18.46
N SER A 108 -30.08 -17.18 -18.95
CA SER A 108 -30.20 -18.59 -18.50
C SER A 108 -29.19 -19.21 -17.50
N GLN A 109 -29.75 -19.92 -16.51
CA GLN A 109 -29.13 -21.13 -15.95
C GLN A 109 -29.42 -22.32 -16.88
N GLU A 110 -28.39 -23.09 -17.23
CA GLU A 110 -28.50 -24.53 -17.48
C GLU A 110 -27.36 -25.23 -16.74
N GLU A 111 -27.66 -25.86 -15.60
CA GLU A 111 -26.74 -26.80 -14.94
C GLU A 111 -26.96 -28.20 -15.53
N GLY A 112 -26.45 -28.40 -16.75
CA GLY A 112 -26.14 -29.74 -17.25
C GLY A 112 -24.76 -30.19 -16.74
N ASP A 113 -24.61 -31.49 -16.46
CA ASP A 113 -23.34 -32.11 -16.08
C ASP A 113 -22.33 -32.08 -17.25
N LEU A 114 -21.70 -30.92 -17.49
CA LEU A 114 -20.52 -30.84 -18.32
C LEU A 114 -19.36 -31.51 -17.57
N ALA A 115 -19.14 -32.79 -17.92
CA ALA A 115 -18.03 -33.60 -17.44
C ALA A 115 -16.74 -32.77 -17.35
N THR A 116 -16.14 -32.71 -16.16
CA THR A 116 -14.92 -31.92 -15.95
C THR A 116 -13.87 -32.37 -16.96
N PRO A 117 -13.36 -31.49 -17.85
CA PRO A 117 -12.32 -31.89 -18.80
C PRO A 117 -11.13 -32.40 -18.00
N SER A 118 -10.54 -33.52 -18.44
CA SER A 118 -9.47 -34.22 -17.73
C SER A 118 -8.21 -33.35 -17.67
N VAL A 119 -8.12 -32.52 -16.63
CA VAL A 119 -7.07 -31.51 -16.51
C VAL A 119 -5.73 -32.19 -16.23
N LEU A 120 -4.93 -32.33 -17.28
CA LEU A 120 -3.63 -33.02 -17.26
C LEU A 120 -2.61 -32.41 -16.26
N PHE A 121 -2.88 -31.22 -15.71
CA PHE A 121 -2.02 -30.49 -14.78
C PHE A 121 -2.82 -29.83 -13.65
N PRO A 122 -2.36 -29.87 -12.38
CA PRO A 122 -3.12 -29.35 -11.24
C PRO A 122 -3.19 -27.81 -11.14
N SER A 123 -2.38 -27.06 -11.92
CA SER A 123 -2.55 -25.61 -12.13
C SER A 123 -1.77 -25.14 -13.37
N MET A 124 -2.28 -24.12 -14.06
CA MET A 124 -1.59 -23.54 -15.22
C MET A 124 -0.35 -22.73 -14.82
N ARG A 125 -0.31 -22.18 -13.60
CA ARG A 125 0.91 -21.56 -13.04
C ARG A 125 2.05 -22.56 -12.90
N LEU A 126 1.79 -23.77 -12.39
CA LEU A 126 2.83 -24.80 -12.27
C LEU A 126 3.33 -25.26 -13.64
N LEU A 127 2.44 -25.37 -14.63
CA LEU A 127 2.80 -25.68 -16.02
C LEU A 127 3.69 -24.58 -16.64
N VAL A 128 3.38 -23.29 -16.42
CA VAL A 128 4.25 -22.18 -16.86
C VAL A 128 5.60 -22.19 -16.14
N ALA A 129 5.64 -22.51 -14.84
CA ALA A 129 6.91 -22.68 -14.11
C ALA A 129 7.74 -23.84 -14.67
N ALA A 130 7.11 -24.98 -15.00
CA ALA A 130 7.78 -26.12 -15.61
C ALA A 130 8.32 -25.80 -17.01
N LEU A 131 7.51 -25.17 -17.88
CA LEU A 131 7.93 -24.77 -19.23
C LEU A 131 9.09 -23.76 -19.20
N LEU A 132 9.07 -22.78 -18.29
CA LEU A 132 10.20 -21.85 -18.11
C LEU A 132 11.44 -22.53 -17.50
N SER A 133 11.27 -23.57 -16.68
CA SER A 133 12.38 -24.41 -16.22
C SER A 133 12.99 -25.22 -17.38
N CYS A 134 12.17 -25.76 -18.28
CA CYS A 134 12.63 -26.41 -19.53
C CYS A 134 13.41 -25.45 -20.44
N CYS A 135 13.04 -24.16 -20.49
CA CYS A 135 13.81 -23.15 -21.22
C CYS A 135 15.22 -22.97 -20.63
N PHE A 136 15.35 -23.01 -19.29
CA PHE A 136 16.67 -23.00 -18.64
C PHE A 136 17.44 -24.32 -18.77
N ILE A 137 16.76 -25.47 -18.88
CA ILE A 137 17.38 -26.76 -19.22
C ILE A 137 18.03 -26.66 -20.60
N ALA A 138 17.26 -26.25 -21.64
CA ALA A 138 17.76 -26.10 -23.00
C ALA A 138 18.94 -25.10 -23.11
N LEU A 139 18.84 -23.95 -22.45
CA LEU A 139 19.93 -22.97 -22.39
C LEU A 139 21.17 -23.53 -21.67
N SER A 140 21.00 -24.22 -20.53
CA SER A 140 22.14 -24.71 -19.75
C SER A 140 22.85 -25.89 -20.41
N ILE A 141 22.11 -26.74 -21.12
CA ILE A 141 22.66 -27.74 -22.06
C ILE A 141 23.51 -27.02 -23.11
N SER A 142 22.96 -25.99 -23.75
CA SER A 142 23.62 -25.20 -24.80
C SER A 142 24.84 -24.38 -24.35
N SER A 143 24.92 -24.01 -23.07
CA SER A 143 26.11 -23.34 -22.52
C SER A 143 27.18 -24.33 -22.09
N SER A 144 26.78 -25.44 -21.46
CA SER A 144 27.68 -26.35 -20.74
C SER A 144 28.27 -27.44 -21.64
N ASN A 145 27.65 -27.76 -22.78
CA ASN A 145 28.11 -28.77 -23.73
C ASN A 145 29.59 -28.63 -24.14
N MET A 146 30.03 -27.40 -24.42
CA MET A 146 31.41 -27.08 -24.81
C MET A 146 32.43 -27.46 -23.72
N ALA A 147 32.07 -27.45 -22.43
CA ALA A 147 32.99 -27.82 -21.35
C ALA A 147 33.52 -29.26 -21.48
N VAL A 148 32.73 -30.16 -22.10
CA VAL A 148 33.12 -31.55 -22.36
C VAL A 148 33.43 -31.78 -23.84
N ALA A 149 32.79 -31.05 -24.77
CA ALA A 149 33.13 -31.18 -26.19
C ALA A 149 34.57 -30.74 -26.49
N LEU A 150 35.08 -29.71 -25.82
CA LEU A 150 36.43 -29.17 -26.00
C LEU A 150 37.51 -30.25 -25.81
N ILE A 151 37.38 -31.11 -24.79
CA ILE A 151 38.24 -32.27 -24.52
C ILE A 151 38.45 -33.18 -25.75
N CYS A 152 37.45 -33.23 -26.62
CA CYS A 152 37.34 -34.15 -27.75
C CYS A 152 37.47 -33.44 -29.11
N MET A 153 37.44 -32.10 -29.11
CA MET A 153 37.63 -31.25 -30.28
C MET A 153 39.10 -30.91 -30.50
N THR A 154 39.83 -30.57 -29.43
CA THR A 154 41.20 -30.05 -29.51
C THR A 154 42.25 -31.05 -29.04
N SER A 155 43.43 -31.00 -29.65
CA SER A 155 44.52 -31.95 -29.39
C SER A 155 45.31 -31.58 -28.13
N CYS A 156 45.57 -32.56 -27.25
CA CYS A 156 46.45 -32.37 -26.10
C CYS A 156 47.83 -33.03 -26.35
N PRO A 157 48.92 -32.26 -26.49
CA PRO A 157 50.21 -32.78 -26.97
C PRO A 157 50.93 -33.71 -25.98
N ILE A 158 50.65 -33.62 -24.67
CA ILE A 158 51.37 -34.39 -23.63
C ILE A 158 50.76 -35.79 -23.43
N HIS A 159 49.44 -35.93 -23.59
CA HIS A 159 48.71 -37.18 -23.30
C HIS A 159 48.23 -37.94 -24.55
N GLY A 160 48.64 -37.53 -25.76
CA GLY A 160 48.35 -38.25 -27.00
C GLY A 160 46.88 -38.23 -27.46
N TYR A 161 46.05 -37.36 -26.88
CA TYR A 161 44.67 -37.16 -27.35
C TYR A 161 44.67 -36.30 -28.61
N GLY A 162 44.49 -36.94 -29.77
CA GLY A 162 44.28 -36.26 -31.05
C GLY A 162 42.83 -35.79 -31.23
N GLY A 163 42.63 -34.48 -31.20
CA GLY A 163 41.39 -33.82 -31.62
C GLY A 163 41.36 -33.61 -33.14
N GLU A 164 40.24 -33.10 -33.63
CA GLU A 164 40.03 -32.81 -35.06
C GLU A 164 40.25 -31.33 -35.41
N LEU A 165 40.47 -30.48 -34.41
CA LEU A 165 40.67 -29.03 -34.56
C LEU A 165 41.96 -28.59 -33.86
N GLU A 166 42.84 -27.95 -34.63
CA GLU A 166 44.08 -27.33 -34.15
C GLU A 166 43.79 -25.91 -33.63
N TRP A 167 43.31 -25.81 -32.39
CA TRP A 167 43.12 -24.54 -31.68
C TRP A 167 44.19 -24.38 -30.58
N GLU A 168 44.75 -23.17 -30.47
CA GLU A 168 45.67 -22.80 -29.38
C GLU A 168 44.91 -22.57 -28.06
N SER A 169 45.58 -22.67 -26.91
CA SER A 169 44.93 -22.50 -25.59
C SER A 169 44.24 -21.12 -25.47
N ASP A 170 44.89 -20.05 -25.92
CA ASP A 170 44.32 -18.69 -25.94
C ASP A 170 43.06 -18.60 -26.85
N GLN A 171 43.04 -19.33 -27.96
CA GLN A 171 41.89 -19.44 -28.85
C GLN A 171 40.71 -20.17 -28.17
N GLU A 172 40.97 -21.28 -27.47
CA GLU A 172 39.96 -21.94 -26.64
C GLU A 172 39.39 -20.98 -25.58
N GLY A 173 40.27 -20.24 -24.89
CA GLY A 173 39.89 -19.22 -23.91
C GLY A 173 38.94 -18.18 -24.48
N LEU A 174 39.21 -17.69 -25.69
CA LEU A 174 38.37 -16.74 -26.42
C LEU A 174 37.00 -17.33 -26.82
N VAL A 175 36.95 -18.57 -27.31
CA VAL A 175 35.67 -19.28 -27.62
C VAL A 175 34.81 -19.50 -26.38
N LEU A 176 35.44 -19.75 -25.23
CA LEU A 176 34.75 -19.86 -23.95
C LEU A 176 34.28 -18.49 -23.43
N ALA A 177 35.08 -17.43 -23.62
CA ALA A 177 34.78 -16.06 -23.19
C ALA A 177 33.71 -15.37 -24.06
N ALA A 178 33.61 -15.73 -25.35
CA ALA A 178 32.62 -15.21 -26.29
C ALA A 178 31.17 -15.35 -25.79
N GLN A 179 30.87 -16.42 -25.04
CA GLN A 179 29.57 -16.59 -24.39
C GLN A 179 29.29 -15.47 -23.36
N ASN A 180 30.27 -15.12 -22.53
CA ASN A 180 30.11 -14.03 -21.56
C ASN A 180 30.04 -12.66 -22.26
N ALA A 181 30.74 -12.47 -23.38
CA ALA A 181 30.62 -11.26 -24.20
C ALA A 181 29.20 -11.10 -24.77
N GLY A 182 28.56 -12.18 -25.24
CA GLY A 182 27.16 -12.15 -25.68
C GLY A 182 26.20 -11.80 -24.55
N SER A 183 26.52 -12.22 -23.31
CA SER A 183 25.72 -11.89 -22.12
C SER A 183 25.80 -10.42 -21.69
N LEU A 184 26.76 -9.62 -22.19
CA LEU A 184 26.81 -8.17 -21.94
C LEU A 184 25.55 -7.44 -22.46
N LEU A 185 24.87 -8.00 -23.46
CA LEU A 185 23.59 -7.51 -23.98
C LEU A 185 22.48 -7.48 -22.90
N MET A 186 22.67 -8.17 -21.76
CA MET A 186 21.67 -8.26 -20.69
C MET A 186 21.31 -6.91 -20.04
N VAL A 187 22.19 -5.90 -20.14
CA VAL A 187 21.86 -4.54 -19.70
C VAL A 187 20.76 -3.91 -20.57
N VAL A 188 20.72 -4.22 -21.87
CA VAL A 188 19.73 -3.72 -22.83
C VAL A 188 18.43 -4.49 -22.72
N THR A 189 18.49 -5.83 -22.77
CA THR A 189 17.30 -6.69 -22.64
C THR A 189 16.65 -6.55 -21.26
N GLY A 190 17.43 -6.26 -20.21
CA GLY A 190 16.93 -5.91 -18.87
C GLY A 190 16.03 -4.66 -18.86
N MET A 191 16.39 -3.62 -19.62
CA MET A 191 15.55 -2.43 -19.82
C MET A 191 14.33 -2.72 -20.72
N TRP A 192 14.45 -3.67 -21.63
CA TRP A 192 13.38 -4.03 -22.57
C TRP A 192 12.38 -5.06 -22.01
N ALA A 193 12.75 -5.86 -21.02
CA ALA A 193 11.95 -6.99 -20.51
C ALA A 193 10.55 -6.61 -20.02
N ASP A 194 10.37 -5.41 -19.46
CA ASP A 194 9.03 -4.93 -19.07
C ASP A 194 8.25 -4.29 -20.23
N ARG A 195 8.92 -3.85 -21.30
CA ARG A 195 8.32 -3.17 -22.47
C ARG A 195 7.94 -4.12 -23.61
N ILE A 196 8.80 -5.11 -23.87
CA ILE A 196 8.61 -6.13 -24.90
C ILE A 196 7.74 -7.28 -24.36
N ASN A 197 7.09 -8.00 -25.28
CA ASN A 197 6.32 -9.20 -24.97
C ASN A 197 7.26 -10.35 -24.54
N GLY A 198 7.13 -10.82 -23.29
CA GLY A 198 8.05 -11.79 -22.71
C GLY A 198 8.03 -13.16 -23.42
N LYS A 199 6.89 -13.56 -23.99
CA LYS A 199 6.76 -14.82 -24.75
C LYS A 199 7.76 -14.88 -25.91
N TRP A 200 7.82 -13.80 -26.68
CA TRP A 200 8.66 -13.72 -27.88
C TRP A 200 10.14 -13.57 -27.53
N MET A 201 10.48 -12.89 -26.43
CA MET A 201 11.88 -12.77 -26.00
C MET A 201 12.46 -14.12 -25.51
N VAL A 202 11.65 -14.96 -24.85
CA VAL A 202 12.00 -16.37 -24.57
C VAL A 202 12.09 -17.19 -25.86
N GLY A 203 11.15 -17.02 -26.80
CA GLY A 203 11.17 -17.71 -28.09
C GLY A 203 12.44 -17.42 -28.90
N MET A 204 12.86 -16.15 -28.94
CA MET A 204 14.10 -15.70 -29.59
C MET A 204 15.34 -16.34 -28.95
N ALA A 205 15.39 -16.45 -27.62
CA ALA A 205 16.48 -17.15 -26.92
C ALA A 205 16.58 -18.63 -27.34
N LEU A 206 15.45 -19.33 -27.45
CA LEU A 206 15.42 -20.74 -27.88
C LEU A 206 15.84 -20.92 -29.35
N VAL A 207 15.46 -19.98 -30.23
CA VAL A 207 15.91 -19.96 -31.64
C VAL A 207 17.42 -19.73 -31.73
N LEU A 208 17.96 -18.77 -30.96
CA LEU A 208 19.41 -18.52 -30.88
C LEU A 208 20.17 -19.77 -30.39
N CYS A 209 19.68 -20.45 -29.34
CA CYS A 209 20.26 -21.72 -28.89
C CYS A 209 20.23 -22.79 -29.99
N THR A 210 19.09 -22.98 -30.64
CA THR A 210 18.93 -23.99 -31.70
C THR A 210 19.89 -23.73 -32.86
N LEU A 211 19.95 -22.49 -33.35
CA LEU A 211 20.79 -22.08 -34.48
C LEU A 211 22.28 -22.18 -34.16
N ALA A 212 22.72 -21.66 -33.02
CA ALA A 212 24.13 -21.69 -32.60
C ALA A 212 24.68 -23.12 -32.49
N ASN A 213 23.91 -24.02 -31.85
CA ASN A 213 24.30 -25.42 -31.72
C ASN A 213 24.21 -26.21 -33.05
N ALA A 214 23.42 -25.77 -34.02
CA ALA A 214 23.41 -26.36 -35.36
C ALA A 214 24.60 -25.87 -36.22
N MET A 215 24.93 -24.57 -36.13
CA MET A 215 26.01 -23.96 -36.92
C MET A 215 27.41 -24.38 -36.47
N LEU A 216 27.66 -24.50 -35.16
CA LEU A 216 28.98 -24.80 -34.62
C LEU A 216 29.61 -26.08 -35.20
N PRO A 217 28.98 -27.27 -35.16
CA PRO A 217 29.55 -28.49 -35.73
C PRO A 217 29.66 -28.49 -37.26
N LEU A 218 28.96 -27.60 -37.96
CA LEU A 218 29.02 -27.48 -39.43
C LEU A 218 30.10 -26.52 -39.93
N LEU A 219 30.50 -25.54 -39.11
CA LEU A 219 31.35 -24.42 -39.55
C LEU A 219 32.66 -24.26 -38.77
N ALA A 220 32.82 -24.88 -37.60
CA ALA A 220 34.03 -24.77 -36.78
C ALA A 220 35.32 -25.23 -37.50
N ALA A 221 35.21 -26.21 -38.41
CA ALA A 221 36.33 -26.68 -39.24
C ALA A 221 36.73 -25.69 -40.35
N ASN A 222 35.83 -24.79 -40.76
CA ASN A 222 36.11 -23.81 -41.83
C ASN A 222 36.77 -22.54 -41.27
N SER A 223 36.37 -22.11 -40.07
CA SER A 223 37.04 -21.03 -39.34
C SER A 223 36.67 -21.02 -37.86
N PHE A 224 37.69 -20.85 -37.03
CA PHE A 224 37.60 -20.55 -35.60
C PHE A 224 36.54 -19.47 -35.27
N TRP A 225 36.43 -18.42 -36.08
CA TRP A 225 35.49 -17.32 -35.82
C TRP A 225 34.01 -17.74 -35.88
N TYR A 226 33.66 -18.84 -36.57
CA TYR A 226 32.30 -19.38 -36.51
C TYR A 226 31.98 -20.02 -35.15
N ALA A 227 32.96 -20.61 -34.47
CA ALA A 227 32.78 -21.09 -33.10
C ALA A 227 32.62 -19.93 -32.11
N VAL A 228 33.41 -18.86 -32.27
CA VAL A 228 33.25 -17.59 -31.51
C VAL A 228 31.84 -17.01 -31.71
N ALA A 229 31.38 -16.89 -32.95
CA ALA A 229 30.05 -16.36 -33.27
C ALA A 229 28.90 -17.22 -32.72
N ALA A 230 29.02 -18.55 -32.81
CA ALA A 230 28.05 -19.47 -32.22
C ALA A 230 27.96 -19.31 -30.69
N ARG A 231 29.10 -19.21 -30.01
CA ARG A 231 29.14 -19.03 -28.55
C ARG A 231 28.64 -17.64 -28.12
N LEU A 232 28.89 -16.59 -28.92
CA LEU A 232 28.29 -15.26 -28.75
C LEU A 232 26.75 -15.33 -28.79
N MET A 233 26.17 -16.07 -29.74
CA MET A 233 24.71 -16.27 -29.82
C MET A 233 24.13 -17.00 -28.60
N ILE A 234 24.84 -17.96 -27.99
CA ILE A 234 24.43 -18.57 -26.71
C ILE A 234 24.45 -17.53 -25.57
N GLY A 235 25.43 -16.64 -25.55
CA GLY A 235 25.49 -15.52 -24.61
C GLY A 235 24.30 -14.57 -24.74
N MET A 236 23.93 -14.23 -25.98
CA MET A 236 22.76 -13.41 -26.31
C MET A 236 21.45 -14.10 -25.92
N ALA A 237 21.37 -15.43 -26.05
CA ALA A 237 20.21 -16.21 -25.61
C ALA A 237 20.01 -16.13 -24.09
N ASP A 238 21.08 -16.24 -23.29
CA ASP A 238 21.02 -16.07 -21.83
C ASP A 238 20.56 -14.66 -21.43
N ALA A 239 21.15 -13.65 -22.07
CA ALA A 239 20.76 -12.25 -21.92
C ALA A 239 19.28 -12.01 -22.26
N CYS A 240 18.67 -12.78 -23.16
CA CYS A 240 17.24 -12.66 -23.47
C CYS A 240 16.36 -13.46 -22.48
N LEU A 241 16.78 -14.67 -22.09
CA LEU A 241 15.96 -15.57 -21.27
C LEU A 241 15.77 -15.04 -19.83
N MET A 242 16.85 -14.69 -19.14
CA MET A 242 16.78 -14.37 -17.70
C MET A 242 15.93 -13.11 -17.40
N PRO A 243 16.05 -11.99 -18.15
CA PRO A 243 15.14 -10.85 -17.98
C PRO A 243 13.69 -11.14 -18.38
N ALA A 244 13.47 -11.91 -19.46
CA ALA A 244 12.12 -12.27 -19.88
C ALA A 244 11.39 -13.10 -18.82
N VAL A 245 12.07 -14.09 -18.23
CA VAL A 245 11.58 -14.88 -17.09
C VAL A 245 11.22 -13.98 -15.91
N ASN A 246 12.12 -13.07 -15.51
CA ASN A 246 11.86 -12.18 -14.37
C ASN A 246 10.62 -11.29 -14.60
N SER A 247 10.42 -10.76 -15.81
CA SER A 247 9.20 -10.01 -16.14
C SER A 247 7.96 -10.91 -16.14
N LEU A 248 7.99 -12.08 -16.79
CA LEU A 248 6.88 -13.04 -16.82
C LEU A 248 6.47 -13.50 -15.40
N ILE A 249 7.42 -13.72 -14.50
CA ILE A 249 7.14 -14.12 -13.11
C ILE A 249 6.29 -13.05 -12.38
N THR A 250 6.50 -11.76 -12.66
CA THR A 250 5.64 -10.70 -12.10
C THR A 250 4.21 -10.73 -12.65
N ARG A 251 4.03 -11.16 -13.90
CA ARG A 251 2.75 -11.23 -14.64
C ARG A 251 1.93 -12.50 -14.33
N TRP A 252 2.58 -13.56 -13.85
CA TRP A 252 1.98 -14.89 -13.67
C TRP A 252 1.82 -15.34 -12.21
N PHE A 253 2.68 -14.88 -11.30
CA PHE A 253 2.69 -15.35 -9.91
C PHE A 253 2.44 -14.18 -8.94
N PRO A 254 1.50 -14.30 -7.99
CA PRO A 254 1.35 -13.36 -6.87
C PRO A 254 2.62 -13.27 -6.01
N GLN A 255 2.87 -12.14 -5.36
CA GLN A 255 4.12 -11.85 -4.65
C GLN A 255 4.58 -12.95 -3.68
N LYS A 256 3.65 -13.62 -2.98
CA LYS A 256 3.95 -14.72 -2.04
C LYS A 256 4.51 -15.97 -2.71
N GLU A 257 4.18 -16.22 -3.97
CA GLU A 257 4.58 -17.42 -4.72
C GLU A 257 5.86 -17.22 -5.54
N ARG A 258 6.21 -15.96 -5.86
CA ARG A 258 7.33 -15.62 -6.77
C ARG A 258 8.67 -16.25 -6.37
N ALA A 259 9.00 -16.31 -5.08
CA ALA A 259 10.25 -16.92 -4.63
C ALA A 259 10.32 -18.43 -4.93
N ALA A 260 9.23 -19.16 -4.72
CA ALA A 260 9.14 -20.59 -5.05
C ALA A 260 9.17 -20.81 -6.57
N ALA A 261 8.48 -19.96 -7.34
CA ALA A 261 8.52 -20.01 -8.80
C ALA A 261 9.94 -19.77 -9.36
N ILE A 262 10.67 -18.75 -8.86
CA ILE A 262 12.08 -18.50 -9.22
C ILE A 262 12.97 -19.71 -8.87
N GLY A 263 12.72 -20.38 -7.75
CA GLY A 263 13.42 -21.61 -7.38
C GLY A 263 13.23 -22.72 -8.41
N ILE A 264 11.98 -23.07 -8.72
CA ILE A 264 11.62 -24.12 -9.71
C ILE A 264 12.17 -23.79 -11.11
N ILE A 265 12.03 -22.53 -11.54
CA ILE A 265 12.42 -22.08 -12.88
C ILE A 265 13.94 -22.04 -13.02
N THR A 266 14.67 -21.42 -12.08
CA THR A 266 16.15 -21.34 -12.19
C THR A 266 16.85 -22.66 -11.87
N GLY A 267 16.20 -23.59 -11.16
CA GLY A 267 16.70 -24.95 -10.94
C GLY A 267 16.90 -25.73 -12.25
N GLY A 268 16.18 -25.37 -13.32
CA GLY A 268 16.38 -25.92 -14.66
C GLY A 268 17.81 -25.79 -15.19
N ARG A 269 18.57 -24.77 -14.76
CA ARG A 269 19.98 -24.64 -15.17
C ARG A 269 20.84 -25.79 -14.63
N GLN A 270 20.68 -26.12 -13.35
CA GLN A 270 21.39 -27.24 -12.72
C GLN A 270 21.00 -28.58 -13.36
N ILE A 271 19.70 -28.79 -13.61
CA ILE A 271 19.19 -30.01 -14.26
C ILE A 271 19.76 -30.17 -15.68
N GLY A 272 19.82 -29.10 -16.47
CA GLY A 272 20.42 -29.12 -17.81
C GLY A 272 21.92 -29.45 -17.80
N THR A 273 22.68 -28.88 -16.86
CA THR A 273 24.10 -29.21 -16.69
C THR A 273 24.30 -30.68 -16.26
N LEU A 274 23.50 -31.17 -15.31
CA LEU A 274 23.53 -32.55 -14.84
C LEU A 274 23.20 -33.57 -15.94
N PHE A 275 22.36 -33.19 -16.90
CA PHE A 275 22.05 -34.03 -18.07
C PHE A 275 23.17 -34.01 -19.12
N ILE A 276 23.72 -32.83 -19.45
CA ILE A 276 24.67 -32.72 -20.57
C ILE A 276 26.08 -33.21 -20.23
N LEU A 277 26.60 -33.04 -19.01
CA LEU A 277 27.98 -33.45 -18.72
C LEU A 277 28.21 -34.96 -18.90
N PRO A 278 27.35 -35.87 -18.38
CA PRO A 278 27.50 -37.31 -18.61
C PRO A 278 27.21 -37.71 -20.06
N THR A 279 26.18 -37.14 -20.68
CA THR A 279 25.79 -37.51 -22.07
C THR A 279 26.80 -37.01 -23.10
N ALA A 280 27.40 -35.83 -22.91
CA ALA A 280 28.51 -35.33 -23.71
C ALA A 280 29.76 -36.22 -23.57
N GLY A 281 30.10 -36.63 -22.34
CA GLY A 281 31.24 -37.52 -22.08
C GLY A 281 31.06 -38.90 -22.72
N TYR A 282 29.83 -39.41 -22.77
CA TYR A 282 29.49 -40.64 -23.47
C TYR A 282 29.51 -40.48 -25.00
N LEU A 283 28.88 -39.43 -25.55
CA LEU A 283 28.84 -39.20 -27.00
C LEU A 283 30.23 -38.96 -27.58
N CYS A 284 31.11 -38.26 -26.86
CA CYS A 284 32.51 -38.07 -27.24
C CYS A 284 33.25 -39.39 -27.52
N THR A 285 33.00 -40.47 -26.76
CA THR A 285 33.69 -41.76 -26.97
C THR A 285 33.09 -42.59 -28.11
N ARG A 286 31.93 -42.19 -28.65
CA ARG A 286 31.19 -42.90 -29.71
C ARG A 286 31.39 -42.22 -31.07
N LYS A 287 32.57 -42.38 -31.67
CA LYS A 287 32.88 -41.83 -33.02
C LYS A 287 31.93 -42.33 -34.12
N ASP A 288 31.30 -43.48 -33.93
CA ASP A 288 30.22 -44.01 -34.77
C ASP A 288 28.98 -43.09 -34.84
N ILE A 289 28.73 -42.31 -33.79
CA ILE A 289 27.62 -41.36 -33.75
C ILE A 289 28.11 -40.00 -34.26
N LYS A 290 27.99 -39.77 -35.57
CA LYS A 290 28.25 -38.45 -36.21
C LYS A 290 29.65 -37.85 -35.89
N GLY A 291 30.68 -38.68 -35.74
CA GLY A 291 32.05 -38.23 -35.40
C GLY A 291 32.29 -38.01 -33.90
N GLY A 292 31.35 -38.36 -33.03
CA GLY A 292 31.47 -38.21 -31.58
C GLY A 292 31.16 -36.79 -31.11
N TRP A 293 32.14 -35.87 -31.15
CA TRP A 293 31.97 -34.51 -30.63
C TRP A 293 30.83 -33.69 -31.30
N PRO A 294 30.55 -33.81 -32.62
CA PRO A 294 29.46 -33.05 -33.25
C PRO A 294 28.07 -33.44 -32.72
N ALA A 295 27.90 -34.71 -32.31
CA ALA A 295 26.63 -35.23 -31.79
C ALA A 295 26.15 -34.50 -30.53
N ILE A 296 27.09 -33.99 -29.72
CA ILE A 296 26.81 -33.24 -28.49
C ILE A 296 26.06 -31.94 -28.83
N PHE A 297 26.49 -31.24 -29.87
CA PHE A 297 25.87 -30.00 -30.34
C PHE A 297 24.54 -30.27 -31.06
N TYR A 298 24.46 -31.30 -31.91
CA TYR A 298 23.18 -31.68 -32.53
C TYR A 298 22.12 -32.07 -31.48
N LEU A 299 22.47 -32.82 -30.43
CA LEU A 299 21.56 -33.11 -29.31
C LEU A 299 21.10 -31.83 -28.59
N SER A 300 22.03 -30.90 -28.35
CA SER A 300 21.75 -29.60 -27.72
C SER A 300 20.79 -28.74 -28.57
N SER A 301 20.94 -28.77 -29.89
CA SER A 301 20.06 -28.09 -30.85
C SER A 301 18.67 -28.73 -30.87
N ILE A 302 18.57 -30.07 -30.95
CA ILE A 302 17.30 -30.80 -30.95
C ILE A 302 16.50 -30.56 -29.67
N ILE A 303 17.13 -30.59 -28.49
CA ILE A 303 16.46 -30.31 -27.21
C ILE A 303 15.95 -28.86 -27.18
N SER A 304 16.75 -27.90 -27.66
CA SER A 304 16.34 -26.49 -27.75
C SER A 304 15.16 -26.28 -28.69
N LEU A 305 15.14 -26.98 -29.83
CA LEU A 305 14.04 -26.96 -30.80
C LEU A 305 12.76 -27.56 -30.20
N ILE A 306 12.83 -28.72 -29.53
CA ILE A 306 11.69 -29.35 -28.88
C ILE A 306 11.09 -28.44 -27.81
N VAL A 307 11.92 -27.84 -26.95
CA VAL A 307 11.45 -26.87 -25.95
C VAL A 307 10.83 -25.63 -26.61
N GLY A 308 11.36 -25.17 -27.75
CA GLY A 308 10.75 -24.13 -28.59
C GLY A 308 9.36 -24.52 -29.12
N ILE A 309 9.21 -25.74 -29.63
CA ILE A 309 7.95 -26.29 -30.17
C ILE A 309 6.86 -26.37 -29.09
N PHE A 310 7.20 -26.62 -27.82
CA PHE A 310 6.24 -26.54 -26.72
C PHE A 310 6.02 -25.11 -26.20
N TRP A 311 7.06 -24.28 -26.14
CA TRP A 311 6.96 -22.90 -25.64
C TRP A 311 6.16 -21.97 -26.55
N LEU A 312 6.35 -22.05 -27.87
CA LEU A 312 5.70 -21.16 -28.83
C LEU A 312 4.16 -21.26 -28.85
N PRO A 313 3.51 -22.44 -28.73
CA PRO A 313 2.07 -22.51 -28.50
C PRO A 313 1.71 -22.22 -27.03
N MET A 314 2.32 -22.91 -26.06
CA MET A 314 1.82 -22.95 -24.67
C MET A 314 2.24 -21.75 -23.79
N GLY A 315 3.31 -21.04 -24.13
CA GLY A 315 3.75 -19.84 -23.41
C GLY A 315 2.85 -18.64 -23.71
N ALA A 316 2.61 -17.76 -22.72
CA ALA A 316 1.86 -16.52 -22.93
C ALA A 316 2.36 -15.38 -22.02
N ASP A 317 2.30 -14.15 -22.53
CA ASP A 317 2.81 -12.94 -21.84
C ASP A 317 1.98 -12.52 -20.62
N LYS A 318 0.68 -12.82 -20.65
CA LYS A 318 -0.30 -12.50 -19.61
C LYS A 318 -1.28 -13.68 -19.47
N PRO A 319 -1.81 -13.94 -18.26
CA PRO A 319 -2.87 -14.92 -18.04
C PRO A 319 -4.07 -14.74 -18.98
N SER A 320 -4.45 -13.50 -19.31
CA SER A 320 -5.52 -13.18 -20.28
C SER A 320 -5.27 -13.61 -21.73
N LYS A 321 -4.03 -13.97 -22.09
CA LYS A 321 -3.64 -14.46 -23.43
C LYS A 321 -3.31 -15.96 -23.45
N GLN A 322 -3.61 -16.69 -22.38
CA GLN A 322 -3.46 -18.14 -22.33
C GLN A 322 -4.77 -18.82 -22.75
N TYR A 323 -4.68 -19.80 -23.65
CA TYR A 323 -5.85 -20.52 -24.17
C TYR A 323 -6.43 -21.52 -23.17
N CYS A 324 -5.56 -22.25 -22.46
CA CYS A 324 -5.96 -23.36 -21.59
C CYS A 324 -6.25 -22.95 -20.12
N ILE A 325 -6.29 -21.65 -19.79
CA ILE A 325 -6.44 -21.20 -18.40
C ILE A 325 -7.89 -21.22 -17.93
N SER A 326 -8.14 -21.86 -16.78
CA SER A 326 -9.47 -21.81 -16.15
C SER A 326 -9.84 -20.37 -15.77
N ARG A 327 -11.09 -19.96 -16.05
CA ARG A 327 -11.64 -18.64 -15.64
C ARG A 327 -11.45 -18.39 -14.14
N LYS A 328 -11.52 -19.44 -13.30
CA LYS A 328 -11.27 -19.35 -11.85
C LYS A 328 -9.82 -19.00 -11.52
N GLU A 329 -8.84 -19.66 -12.16
CA GLU A 329 -7.41 -19.38 -11.95
C GLU A 329 -7.01 -18.02 -12.56
N ARG A 330 -7.50 -17.70 -13.75
CA ARG A 330 -7.27 -16.38 -14.38
C ARG A 330 -7.74 -15.24 -13.48
N LEU A 331 -8.99 -15.29 -13.00
CA LEU A 331 -9.54 -14.26 -12.10
C LEU A 331 -8.79 -14.18 -10.77
N PHE A 332 -8.31 -15.31 -10.23
CA PHE A 332 -7.45 -15.30 -9.04
C PHE A 332 -6.13 -14.55 -9.29
N ILE A 333 -5.43 -14.84 -10.40
CA ILE A 333 -4.16 -14.17 -10.73
C ILE A 333 -4.41 -12.68 -11.00
N GLU A 334 -5.39 -12.36 -11.85
CA GLU A 334 -5.71 -10.99 -12.24
C GLU A 334 -6.17 -10.14 -11.04
N SER A 335 -6.99 -10.68 -10.13
CA SER A 335 -7.42 -9.94 -8.93
C SER A 335 -6.28 -9.77 -7.90
N ARG A 336 -5.43 -10.79 -7.67
CA ARG A 336 -4.28 -10.65 -6.77
C ARG A 336 -3.25 -9.66 -7.31
N ILE A 337 -2.94 -9.71 -8.62
CA ILE A 337 -2.03 -8.76 -9.25
C ILE A 337 -2.66 -7.36 -9.37
N ALA A 338 -3.99 -7.23 -9.52
CA ALA A 338 -4.66 -5.93 -9.43
C ALA A 338 -4.55 -5.31 -8.03
N CYS A 339 -4.73 -6.10 -6.96
CA CYS A 339 -4.48 -5.62 -5.59
C CYS A 339 -3.01 -5.24 -5.34
N GLU A 340 -2.05 -5.86 -6.06
CA GLU A 340 -0.65 -5.42 -6.06
C GLU A 340 -0.43 -4.12 -6.87
N SER A 341 -1.07 -3.96 -8.04
CA SER A 341 -0.89 -2.80 -8.92
C SER A 341 -1.55 -1.52 -8.37
N ILE A 342 -2.70 -1.66 -7.69
CA ILE A 342 -3.35 -0.61 -6.88
C ILE A 342 -2.40 -0.10 -5.77
N GLY A 343 -1.41 -0.91 -5.35
CA GLY A 343 -0.37 -0.52 -4.42
C GLY A 343 0.89 0.07 -5.07
N LYS A 344 1.46 -0.59 -6.09
CA LYS A 344 2.79 -0.23 -6.67
C LYS A 344 3.03 -0.69 -8.12
N ARG A 345 2.52 0.04 -9.14
CA ARG A 345 3.23 0.22 -10.46
C ARG A 345 2.52 1.22 -11.41
N THR A 346 2.40 2.49 -11.00
CA THR A 346 1.78 3.54 -11.84
C THR A 346 2.47 4.90 -11.71
N GLU A 347 3.78 4.94 -11.98
CA GLU A 347 4.46 6.10 -12.57
C GLU A 347 5.91 5.76 -12.95
N ALA A 348 6.47 6.47 -13.94
CA ALA A 348 7.84 6.28 -14.42
C ALA A 348 8.85 6.96 -13.47
N ARG A 349 9.01 6.42 -12.26
CA ARG A 349 9.99 6.91 -11.26
C ARG A 349 11.39 6.95 -11.88
N ARG A 350 11.94 8.16 -12.05
CA ARG A 350 13.31 8.36 -12.55
C ARG A 350 14.30 7.59 -11.66
N VAL A 351 15.18 6.82 -12.29
CA VAL A 351 16.21 6.03 -11.60
C VAL A 351 17.20 7.01 -10.96
N PRO A 352 17.47 6.94 -9.64
CA PRO A 352 18.35 7.87 -8.96
C PRO A 352 19.82 7.46 -9.15
N TRP A 353 20.30 7.49 -10.40
CA TRP A 353 21.61 6.96 -10.82
C TRP A 353 22.77 7.43 -9.92
N ASN A 354 22.84 8.72 -9.59
CA ASN A 354 23.86 9.30 -8.72
C ASN A 354 23.89 8.65 -7.31
N ASN A 355 22.71 8.38 -6.72
CA ASN A 355 22.59 7.78 -5.40
C ASN A 355 22.85 6.27 -5.44
N LEU A 356 22.45 5.61 -6.54
CA LEU A 356 22.68 4.18 -6.78
C LEU A 356 24.18 3.90 -6.96
N LEU A 357 24.87 4.68 -7.80
CA LEU A 357 26.31 4.59 -8.03
C LEU A 357 27.17 4.98 -6.81
N LYS A 358 26.62 5.76 -5.87
CA LYS A 358 27.29 6.10 -4.59
C LYS A 358 26.93 5.16 -3.42
N SER A 359 26.12 4.13 -3.67
CA SER A 359 25.70 3.19 -2.62
C SER A 359 26.81 2.17 -2.30
N SER A 360 27.56 2.39 -1.22
CA SER A 360 28.57 1.42 -0.73
C SER A 360 27.99 0.00 -0.52
N PRO A 361 26.80 -0.20 0.08
CA PRO A 361 26.21 -1.54 0.20
C PRO A 361 25.88 -2.23 -1.14
N LEU A 362 25.65 -1.47 -2.22
CA LEU A 362 25.48 -2.03 -3.55
C LEU A 362 26.82 -2.54 -4.11
N TRP A 363 27.89 -1.73 -4.00
CA TRP A 363 29.21 -2.14 -4.47
C TRP A 363 29.77 -3.33 -3.68
N ALA A 364 29.55 -3.40 -2.37
CA ALA A 364 29.86 -4.58 -1.55
C ALA A 364 29.12 -5.84 -2.04
N ALA A 365 27.82 -5.73 -2.33
CA ALA A 365 27.03 -6.85 -2.86
C ALA A 365 27.48 -7.28 -4.28
N ILE A 366 27.87 -6.32 -5.14
CA ILE A 366 28.45 -6.61 -6.47
C ILE A 366 29.81 -7.29 -6.32
N PHE A 367 30.66 -6.79 -5.44
CA PHE A 367 32.00 -7.34 -5.19
C PHE A 367 31.93 -8.78 -4.66
N ALA A 368 31.08 -9.04 -3.66
CA ALA A 368 30.82 -10.38 -3.16
C ALA A 368 30.29 -11.32 -4.26
N LEU A 369 29.31 -10.87 -5.06
CA LEU A 369 28.78 -11.64 -6.19
C LEU A 369 29.88 -12.00 -7.20
N VAL A 370 30.74 -11.06 -7.60
CA VAL A 370 31.87 -11.32 -8.50
C VAL A 370 32.84 -12.33 -7.90
N CYS A 371 33.18 -12.19 -6.61
CA CYS A 371 34.11 -13.10 -5.93
C CYS A 371 33.59 -14.53 -5.78
N HIS A 372 32.26 -14.73 -5.75
CA HIS A 372 31.63 -16.05 -5.76
C HIS A 372 31.42 -16.61 -7.18
N GLU A 373 31.05 -15.78 -8.15
CA GLU A 373 30.87 -16.19 -9.55
C GLU A 373 32.20 -16.52 -10.23
N TYR A 374 33.32 -15.90 -9.83
CA TYR A 374 34.66 -16.19 -10.38
C TYR A 374 35.10 -17.67 -10.25
N PRO A 375 35.19 -18.27 -9.04
CA PRO A 375 35.50 -19.69 -8.90
C PRO A 375 34.38 -20.57 -9.48
N LEU A 376 33.12 -20.15 -9.38
CA LEU A 376 31.98 -20.89 -9.95
C LEU A 376 32.10 -21.03 -11.48
N VAL A 377 32.52 -19.99 -12.20
CA VAL A 377 32.79 -20.06 -13.65
C VAL A 377 33.86 -21.10 -13.97
N ILE A 378 34.91 -21.22 -13.15
CA ILE A 378 35.95 -22.25 -13.33
C ILE A 378 35.37 -23.65 -13.09
N MET A 379 34.64 -23.85 -11.99
CA MET A 379 34.00 -25.14 -11.67
C MET A 379 32.92 -25.55 -12.69
N LEU A 380 32.28 -24.61 -13.38
CA LEU A 380 31.27 -24.88 -14.41
C LEU A 380 31.86 -25.10 -15.81
N GLN A 381 32.96 -24.41 -16.15
CA GLN A 381 33.47 -24.36 -17.53
C GLN A 381 34.73 -25.20 -17.77
N PHE A 382 35.60 -25.30 -16.76
CA PHE A 382 36.97 -25.83 -16.88
C PHE A 382 37.20 -27.11 -16.05
N LEU A 383 36.30 -27.44 -15.13
CA LEU A 383 36.35 -28.67 -14.32
C LEU A 383 36.60 -29.95 -15.16
N PRO A 384 35.97 -30.16 -16.34
CA PRO A 384 36.26 -31.34 -17.15
C PRO A 384 37.69 -31.35 -17.70
N ASN A 385 38.26 -30.18 -18.04
CA ASN A 385 39.64 -30.09 -18.52
C ASN A 385 40.61 -30.47 -17.39
N TYR A 386 40.43 -29.93 -16.18
CA TYR A 386 41.23 -30.35 -15.01
C TYR A 386 41.16 -31.86 -14.74
N MET A 387 39.95 -32.45 -14.84
CA MET A 387 39.72 -33.89 -14.67
C MET A 387 40.41 -34.75 -15.76
N ARG A 388 40.66 -34.18 -16.95
CA ARG A 388 41.46 -34.80 -18.02
C ARG A 388 42.96 -34.61 -17.76
N ASP A 389 43.38 -33.38 -17.49
CA ASP A 389 44.78 -32.97 -17.51
C ASP A 389 45.57 -33.45 -16.29
N VAL A 390 44.98 -33.40 -15.08
CA VAL A 390 45.67 -33.70 -13.81
C VAL A 390 45.24 -35.04 -13.20
N LEU A 391 43.97 -35.43 -13.39
CA LEU A 391 43.43 -36.68 -12.84
C LEU A 391 43.30 -37.80 -13.89
N GLU A 392 43.65 -37.52 -15.15
CA GLU A 392 43.73 -38.47 -16.26
C GLU A 392 42.46 -39.32 -16.48
N PHE A 393 41.29 -38.71 -16.28
CA PHE A 393 40.01 -39.40 -16.47
C PHE A 393 39.57 -39.38 -17.94
N ALA A 394 39.42 -40.58 -18.51
CA ALA A 394 38.83 -40.80 -19.83
C ALA A 394 37.45 -40.10 -19.96
N PRO A 395 37.07 -39.57 -21.15
CA PRO A 395 35.95 -38.63 -21.30
C PRO A 395 34.60 -39.09 -20.72
N ALA A 396 34.24 -40.38 -20.85
CA ALA A 396 33.00 -40.91 -20.28
C ALA A 396 32.99 -40.91 -18.73
N LYS A 397 34.12 -41.29 -18.09
CA LYS A 397 34.28 -41.22 -16.63
C LYS A 397 34.29 -39.76 -16.16
N ASN A 398 34.98 -38.91 -16.90
CA ASN A 398 35.10 -37.49 -16.63
C ASN A 398 33.73 -36.77 -16.66
N GLY A 399 32.91 -37.00 -17.69
CA GLY A 399 31.57 -36.41 -17.80
C GLY A 399 30.63 -36.80 -16.65
N ILE A 400 30.72 -38.04 -16.15
CA ILE A 400 29.96 -38.52 -14.99
C ILE A 400 30.47 -37.86 -13.69
N ILE A 401 31.79 -37.84 -13.46
CA ILE A 401 32.37 -37.29 -12.22
C ILE A 401 32.19 -35.77 -12.16
N SER A 402 32.37 -35.06 -13.27
CA SER A 402 32.14 -33.61 -13.38
C SER A 402 30.69 -33.20 -13.09
N ALA A 403 29.72 -34.12 -13.14
CA ALA A 403 28.34 -33.85 -12.73
C ALA A 403 28.15 -33.83 -11.19
N MET A 404 29.01 -34.49 -10.39
CA MET A 404 28.82 -34.55 -8.93
C MET A 404 28.90 -33.19 -8.23
N PRO A 405 29.89 -32.31 -8.50
CA PRO A 405 29.91 -30.98 -7.89
C PRO A 405 28.67 -30.13 -8.25
N ILE A 406 28.10 -30.33 -9.45
CA ILE A 406 26.86 -29.67 -9.89
C ILE A 406 25.64 -30.16 -9.09
N LEU A 407 25.61 -31.45 -8.73
CA LEU A 407 24.57 -32.02 -7.89
C LEU A 407 24.63 -31.44 -6.47
N PHE A 408 25.84 -31.30 -5.91
CA PHE A 408 26.04 -30.67 -4.60
C PHE A 408 25.64 -29.18 -4.60
N LEU A 409 25.91 -28.44 -5.69
CA LEU A 409 25.41 -27.07 -5.88
C LEU A 409 23.86 -27.03 -5.90
N PHE A 410 23.21 -27.95 -6.60
CA PHE A 410 21.75 -28.01 -6.72
C PHE A 410 21.06 -28.34 -5.38
N LEU A 411 21.57 -29.35 -4.67
CA LEU A 411 21.10 -29.70 -3.32
C LEU A 411 21.31 -28.53 -2.36
N SER A 412 22.51 -27.95 -2.32
CA SER A 412 22.84 -26.82 -1.44
C SER A 412 21.95 -25.61 -1.69
N LYS A 413 21.80 -25.16 -2.95
CA LYS A 413 20.92 -24.03 -3.32
C LYS A 413 19.48 -24.23 -2.84
N THR A 414 18.98 -25.47 -2.93
CA THR A 414 17.63 -25.84 -2.48
C THR A 414 17.51 -25.83 -0.96
N ILE A 415 18.48 -26.42 -0.26
CA ILE A 415 18.57 -26.46 1.20
C ILE A 415 18.74 -25.05 1.79
N ALA A 416 19.61 -24.21 1.20
CA ALA A 416 19.94 -22.87 1.67
C ALA A 416 18.69 -21.96 1.77
N SER A 417 17.80 -22.02 0.77
CA SER A 417 16.53 -21.27 0.82
C SER A 417 15.60 -21.77 1.93
N SER A 418 15.58 -23.07 2.20
CA SER A 418 14.78 -23.65 3.30
C SER A 418 15.36 -23.31 4.67
N VAL A 419 16.68 -23.41 4.85
CA VAL A 419 17.37 -23.07 6.09
C VAL A 419 17.28 -21.57 6.38
N SER A 420 17.38 -20.70 5.37
CA SER A 420 17.18 -19.25 5.55
C SER A 420 15.76 -18.94 6.05
N SER A 421 14.73 -19.59 5.51
CA SER A 421 13.34 -19.42 5.97
C SER A 421 13.09 -20.02 7.36
N TRP A 422 13.79 -21.10 7.71
CA TRP A 422 13.76 -21.69 9.05
C TRP A 422 14.43 -20.77 10.09
N LEU A 423 15.61 -20.23 9.78
CA LEU A 423 16.30 -19.26 10.64
C LEU A 423 15.48 -17.97 10.84
N GLU A 424 14.83 -17.46 9.79
CA GLU A 424 13.91 -16.30 9.90
C GLU A 424 12.68 -16.55 10.78
N THR A 425 12.31 -17.80 11.04
CA THR A 425 11.11 -18.17 11.82
C THR A 425 11.42 -18.71 13.22
N HIS A 426 12.60 -19.30 13.43
CA HIS A 426 12.99 -19.95 14.68
C HIS A 426 14.08 -19.18 15.46
N THR A 427 14.59 -18.06 14.93
CA THR A 427 15.59 -17.21 15.61
C THR A 427 15.16 -15.75 15.65
N THR A 428 15.75 -14.98 16.56
CA THR A 428 15.59 -13.52 16.63
C THR A 428 16.48 -12.76 15.63
N TRP A 429 17.15 -13.45 14.71
CA TRP A 429 18.12 -12.84 13.81
C TRP A 429 17.42 -12.05 12.69
N GLY A 430 17.78 -10.77 12.55
CA GLY A 430 17.36 -9.97 11.40
C GLY A 430 17.97 -10.48 10.09
N LYS A 431 17.27 -10.28 8.97
CA LYS A 431 17.67 -10.74 7.62
C LYS A 431 19.14 -10.43 7.30
N THR A 432 19.61 -9.23 7.62
CA THR A 432 21.01 -8.80 7.44
C THR A 432 22.02 -9.70 8.17
N LYS A 433 21.71 -10.16 9.39
CA LYS A 433 22.57 -11.11 10.13
C LYS A 433 22.60 -12.48 9.45
N ILE A 434 21.44 -12.96 9.02
CA ILE A 434 21.31 -14.24 8.30
C ILE A 434 22.11 -14.19 6.99
N CYS A 435 21.95 -13.13 6.19
CA CYS A 435 22.71 -12.91 4.96
C CYS A 435 24.24 -12.89 5.20
N LYS A 436 24.72 -12.15 6.21
CA LYS A 436 26.16 -12.12 6.57
C LYS A 436 26.69 -13.50 6.98
N VAL A 437 25.94 -14.28 7.76
CA VAL A 437 26.34 -15.64 8.16
C VAL A 437 26.40 -16.58 6.95
N PHE A 438 25.38 -16.58 6.09
CA PHE A 438 25.40 -17.37 4.86
C PHE A 438 26.58 -16.96 3.95
N ASN A 439 26.85 -15.67 3.77
CA ASN A 439 27.95 -15.21 2.93
C ASN A 439 29.32 -15.59 3.49
N GLY A 440 29.54 -15.42 4.79
CA GLY A 440 30.80 -15.79 5.45
C GLY A 440 31.07 -17.29 5.40
N VAL A 441 30.07 -18.13 5.69
CA VAL A 441 30.20 -19.59 5.61
C VAL A 441 30.39 -20.06 4.17
N ALA A 442 29.67 -19.48 3.20
CA ALA A 442 29.87 -19.76 1.78
C ALA A 442 31.29 -19.41 1.32
N SER A 443 31.79 -18.21 1.68
CA SER A 443 33.12 -17.72 1.28
C SER A 443 34.23 -18.58 1.87
N ALA A 444 34.21 -18.80 3.20
CA ALA A 444 35.24 -19.56 3.90
C ALA A 444 35.30 -21.02 3.45
N GLY A 445 34.14 -21.68 3.28
CA GLY A 445 34.09 -23.06 2.81
C GLY A 445 34.48 -23.21 1.34
N LEU A 446 34.06 -22.29 0.47
CA LEU A 446 34.45 -22.27 -0.95
C LEU A 446 35.97 -22.08 -1.08
N ALA A 447 36.54 -21.07 -0.42
CA ALA A 447 37.98 -20.82 -0.44
C ALA A 447 38.79 -22.01 0.10
N LEU A 448 38.46 -22.51 1.30
CA LEU A 448 39.17 -23.64 1.93
C LEU A 448 39.13 -24.89 1.06
N CYS A 449 37.96 -25.26 0.53
CA CYS A 449 37.84 -26.42 -0.34
C CYS A 449 38.58 -26.24 -1.67
N THR A 450 38.60 -25.04 -2.26
CA THR A 450 39.38 -24.76 -3.47
C THR A 450 40.90 -24.84 -3.21
N PHE A 451 41.39 -24.33 -2.07
CA PHE A 451 42.80 -24.42 -1.70
C PHE A 451 43.31 -25.86 -1.47
N ILE A 452 42.44 -26.83 -1.21
CA ILE A 452 42.82 -28.25 -1.03
C ILE A 452 43.10 -28.93 -2.38
N VAL A 453 42.49 -28.47 -3.48
CA VAL A 453 42.57 -29.13 -4.80
C VAL A 453 43.99 -29.21 -5.38
N PRO A 454 44.84 -28.15 -5.36
CA PRO A 454 46.24 -28.22 -5.82
C PRO A 454 47.08 -29.34 -5.21
N PHE A 455 46.78 -29.73 -3.97
CA PHE A 455 47.51 -30.75 -3.22
C PHE A 455 47.02 -32.18 -3.53
N CYS A 456 46.15 -32.38 -4.52
CA CYS A 456 45.53 -33.68 -4.81
C CYS A 456 45.86 -34.15 -6.24
N ASP A 457 46.81 -35.07 -6.34
CA ASP A 457 47.24 -35.70 -7.60
C ASP A 457 46.30 -36.87 -7.99
N LYS A 458 46.59 -37.53 -9.12
CA LYS A 458 45.87 -38.70 -9.64
C LYS A 458 45.58 -39.79 -8.58
N ASP A 459 46.55 -40.13 -7.74
CA ASP A 459 46.39 -41.13 -6.67
C ASP A 459 45.43 -40.67 -5.54
N ARG A 460 45.26 -39.35 -5.41
CA ARG A 460 44.40 -38.68 -4.43
C ARG A 460 43.14 -38.09 -5.08
N ALA A 461 42.78 -38.53 -6.28
CA ALA A 461 41.66 -37.99 -7.05
C ALA A 461 40.31 -38.04 -6.31
N VAL A 462 40.08 -39.01 -5.42
CA VAL A 462 38.85 -39.06 -4.58
C VAL A 462 38.78 -37.86 -3.63
N LEU A 463 39.91 -37.43 -3.06
CA LEU A 463 39.99 -36.23 -2.21
C LEU A 463 39.77 -34.97 -3.04
N ALA A 464 40.32 -34.90 -4.26
CA ALA A 464 40.05 -33.80 -5.19
C ALA A 464 38.55 -33.68 -5.50
N ILE A 465 37.88 -34.78 -5.88
CA ILE A 465 36.44 -34.80 -6.18
C ILE A 465 35.61 -34.39 -4.96
N ALA A 466 35.97 -34.86 -3.76
CA ALA A 466 35.29 -34.50 -2.52
C ALA A 466 35.45 -33.00 -2.20
N ALA A 467 36.66 -32.46 -2.31
CA ALA A 467 36.93 -31.03 -2.12
C ALA A 467 36.19 -30.17 -3.14
N LEU A 468 36.22 -30.54 -4.43
CA LEU A 468 35.48 -29.86 -5.50
C LEU A 468 33.96 -29.89 -5.26
N SER A 469 33.41 -31.04 -4.85
CA SER A 469 31.99 -31.18 -4.53
C SER A 469 31.56 -30.35 -3.31
N MET A 470 32.39 -30.31 -2.26
CA MET A 470 32.15 -29.46 -1.10
C MET A 470 32.31 -27.97 -1.42
N SER A 471 33.25 -27.58 -2.27
CA SER A 471 33.38 -26.18 -2.73
C SER A 471 32.08 -25.69 -3.40
N MET A 472 31.50 -26.55 -4.25
CA MET A 472 30.23 -26.27 -4.93
C MET A 472 29.01 -26.35 -4.00
N PHE A 473 29.06 -27.16 -2.95
CA PHE A 473 28.09 -27.09 -1.85
C PHE A 473 28.15 -25.73 -1.14
N PHE A 474 29.33 -25.23 -0.77
CA PHE A 474 29.45 -23.91 -0.15
C PHE A 474 29.04 -22.77 -1.11
N ALA A 475 29.34 -22.88 -2.41
CA ALA A 475 28.85 -21.94 -3.43
C ALA A 475 27.31 -21.90 -3.52
N GLY A 476 26.59 -22.99 -3.21
CA GLY A 476 25.12 -22.96 -3.15
C GLY A 476 24.56 -22.11 -2.01
N LEU A 477 25.27 -22.05 -0.88
CA LEU A 477 24.89 -21.30 0.33
C LEU A 477 24.97 -19.77 0.13
N HIS A 478 25.69 -19.29 -0.89
CA HIS A 478 25.77 -17.87 -1.28
C HIS A 478 24.41 -17.31 -1.73
N THR A 479 23.49 -18.14 -2.19
CA THR A 479 22.17 -17.73 -2.74
C THR A 479 21.37 -16.83 -1.77
N PRO A 480 21.09 -17.24 -0.51
CA PRO A 480 20.50 -16.37 0.52
C PRO A 480 21.46 -15.34 1.14
N GLY A 481 22.77 -15.41 0.85
CA GLY A 481 23.78 -14.48 1.35
C GLY A 481 23.79 -13.14 0.59
N VAL A 482 23.87 -13.18 -0.74
CA VAL A 482 24.06 -11.98 -1.59
C VAL A 482 22.94 -11.78 -2.58
N ILE A 483 22.49 -12.82 -3.31
CA ILE A 483 21.50 -12.66 -4.39
C ILE A 483 20.16 -12.15 -3.84
N THR A 484 19.71 -12.71 -2.72
CA THR A 484 18.51 -12.22 -2.00
C THR A 484 18.71 -10.85 -1.35
N ALA A 485 19.90 -10.55 -0.82
CA ALA A 485 20.23 -9.29 -0.17
C ALA A 485 20.27 -8.14 -1.19
N MET A 486 20.85 -8.38 -2.37
CA MET A 486 20.91 -7.47 -3.50
C MET A 486 19.52 -7.06 -3.99
N VAL A 487 18.57 -8.01 -4.07
CA VAL A 487 17.15 -7.73 -4.39
C VAL A 487 16.46 -6.92 -3.27
N GLN A 488 16.91 -7.04 -2.02
CA GLN A 488 16.39 -6.32 -0.87
C GLN A 488 16.96 -4.89 -0.70
N LEU A 489 18.13 -4.56 -1.25
CA LEU A 489 18.76 -3.23 -1.14
C LEU A 489 17.84 -2.10 -1.66
N ALA A 490 17.19 -2.31 -2.80
CA ALA A 490 16.16 -1.39 -3.30
C ALA A 490 15.12 -2.16 -4.13
N PRO A 491 14.08 -2.75 -3.50
CA PRO A 491 13.11 -3.60 -4.19
C PRO A 491 12.45 -2.96 -5.44
N PRO A 492 12.13 -1.65 -5.49
CA PRO A 492 11.60 -1.00 -6.69
C PRO A 492 12.57 -0.95 -7.89
N PHE A 493 13.89 -0.99 -7.64
CA PHE A 493 14.95 -0.92 -8.65
C PHE A 493 15.72 -2.25 -8.80
N SER A 494 15.23 -3.31 -8.16
CA SER A 494 15.88 -4.64 -8.09
C SER A 494 16.27 -5.22 -9.45
N GLY A 495 15.45 -5.02 -10.50
CA GLY A 495 15.79 -5.44 -11.86
C GLY A 495 16.98 -4.70 -12.48
N ILE A 496 17.10 -3.38 -12.23
CA ILE A 496 18.23 -2.55 -12.69
C ILE A 496 19.49 -2.92 -11.93
N ILE A 497 19.39 -3.06 -10.61
CA ILE A 497 20.48 -3.54 -9.75
C ILE A 497 20.99 -4.89 -10.27
N THR A 498 20.09 -5.86 -10.48
CA THR A 498 20.45 -7.20 -10.97
C THR A 498 21.13 -7.12 -12.36
N GLY A 499 20.62 -6.29 -13.27
CA GLY A 499 21.22 -6.09 -14.59
C GLY A 499 22.65 -5.51 -14.54
N ILE A 500 22.89 -4.50 -13.69
CA ILE A 500 24.23 -3.91 -13.48
C ILE A 500 25.17 -4.96 -12.89
N SER A 501 24.75 -5.67 -11.84
CA SER A 501 25.55 -6.67 -11.16
C SER A 501 25.98 -7.80 -12.10
N PHE A 502 25.06 -8.37 -12.88
CA PHE A 502 25.41 -9.44 -13.82
C PHE A 502 26.16 -8.95 -15.08
N PHE A 503 26.01 -7.69 -15.49
CA PHE A 503 26.88 -7.07 -16.50
C PHE A 503 28.34 -7.01 -16.02
N ILE A 504 28.57 -6.67 -14.75
CA ILE A 504 29.91 -6.66 -14.15
C ILE A 504 30.45 -8.10 -14.00
N VAL A 505 29.65 -9.05 -13.54
CA VAL A 505 30.02 -10.49 -13.50
C VAL A 505 30.40 -11.01 -14.89
N ALA A 506 29.69 -10.60 -15.94
CA ALA A 506 30.02 -10.99 -17.31
C ALA A 506 31.43 -10.52 -17.72
N TRP A 507 31.79 -9.25 -17.44
CA TRP A 507 33.14 -8.73 -17.65
C TRP A 507 34.23 -9.50 -16.90
N PHE A 508 34.06 -9.74 -15.60
CA PHE A 508 35.01 -10.55 -14.82
C PHE A 508 35.09 -11.98 -15.34
N GLY A 509 33.98 -12.56 -15.81
CA GLY A 509 33.96 -13.88 -16.44
C GLY A 509 34.66 -13.97 -17.79
N ILE A 510 34.68 -12.89 -18.60
CA ILE A 510 35.50 -12.80 -19.82
C ILE A 510 36.98 -12.86 -19.42
N GLY A 511 37.41 -11.99 -18.50
CA GLY A 511 38.79 -11.93 -18.02
C GLY A 511 39.25 -13.25 -17.40
N ASN A 512 38.42 -13.86 -16.55
CA ASN A 512 38.67 -15.16 -15.91
C ASN A 512 38.92 -16.29 -16.93
N LYS A 513 38.08 -16.38 -17.97
CA LYS A 513 38.19 -17.44 -18.98
C LYS A 513 39.43 -17.30 -19.87
N ILE A 514 39.79 -16.07 -20.22
CA ILE A 514 41.03 -15.78 -20.95
C ILE A 514 42.24 -16.05 -20.04
N LEU A 515 42.25 -15.52 -18.82
CA LEU A 515 43.36 -15.69 -17.87
C LEU A 515 43.61 -17.15 -17.50
N THR A 516 42.55 -17.93 -17.26
CA THR A 516 42.65 -19.37 -16.96
C THR A 516 43.33 -20.12 -18.11
N LYS A 517 43.01 -19.79 -19.36
CA LYS A 517 43.59 -20.44 -20.54
C LYS A 517 44.98 -19.91 -20.92
N TRP A 518 45.25 -18.64 -20.63
CA TRP A 518 46.59 -18.06 -20.73
C TRP A 518 47.57 -18.69 -19.73
N ILE A 519 47.10 -19.03 -18.52
CA ILE A 519 47.87 -19.79 -17.52
C ILE A 519 48.05 -21.25 -17.95
N VAL A 520 46.96 -21.93 -18.35
CA VAL A 520 46.96 -23.36 -18.67
C VAL A 520 47.26 -23.58 -20.16
N GLN A 521 48.55 -23.46 -20.52
CA GLN A 521 49.06 -23.69 -21.89
C GLN A 521 49.40 -25.16 -22.16
N HIS A 522 49.84 -25.90 -21.14
CA HIS A 522 50.27 -27.30 -21.27
C HIS A 522 49.43 -28.27 -20.44
N GLY A 523 48.61 -27.76 -19.50
CA GLY A 523 47.76 -28.60 -18.65
C GLY A 523 48.49 -29.16 -17.43
N SER A 524 49.68 -28.66 -17.10
CA SER A 524 50.44 -29.19 -15.97
C SER A 524 49.73 -28.97 -14.62
N GLN A 525 50.00 -29.83 -13.63
CA GLN A 525 49.48 -29.67 -12.28
C GLN A 525 49.88 -28.31 -11.66
N GLN A 526 51.03 -27.74 -12.04
CA GLN A 526 51.49 -26.43 -11.55
C GLN A 526 50.65 -25.27 -12.13
N GLU A 527 50.31 -25.32 -13.42
CA GLU A 527 49.41 -24.33 -14.05
C GLU A 527 48.01 -24.38 -13.41
N TRP A 528 47.45 -25.58 -13.27
CA TRP A 528 46.15 -25.77 -12.60
C TRP A 528 46.19 -25.37 -11.12
N ALA A 529 47.30 -25.61 -10.42
CA ALA A 529 47.48 -25.14 -9.05
C ALA A 529 47.38 -23.61 -8.95
N VAL A 530 48.03 -22.86 -9.86
CA VAL A 530 47.92 -21.38 -9.91
C VAL A 530 46.47 -20.94 -10.13
N VAL A 531 45.73 -21.58 -11.05
CA VAL A 531 44.30 -21.28 -11.29
C VAL A 531 43.47 -21.46 -10.01
N PHE A 532 43.66 -22.56 -9.27
CA PHE A 532 42.94 -22.79 -8.01
C PHE A 532 43.42 -21.89 -6.86
N TYR A 533 44.72 -21.56 -6.76
CA TYR A 533 45.19 -20.60 -5.76
C TYR A 533 44.59 -19.21 -5.97
N VAL A 534 44.57 -18.70 -7.21
CA VAL A 534 43.89 -17.44 -7.56
C VAL A 534 42.40 -17.52 -7.22
N SER A 535 41.74 -18.63 -7.57
CA SER A 535 40.32 -18.86 -7.27
C SER A 535 40.00 -18.88 -5.78
N GLY A 536 40.83 -19.53 -4.97
CA GLY A 536 40.69 -19.60 -3.51
C GLY A 536 40.93 -18.25 -2.84
N ILE A 537 41.90 -17.47 -3.32
CA ILE A 537 42.14 -16.08 -2.86
C ILE A 537 40.91 -15.22 -3.15
N VAL A 538 40.41 -15.23 -4.40
CA VAL A 538 39.22 -14.45 -4.80
C VAL A 538 37.99 -14.86 -3.98
N ALA A 539 37.77 -16.16 -3.75
CA ALA A 539 36.69 -16.68 -2.91
C ALA A 539 36.79 -16.25 -1.42
N ALA A 540 37.99 -15.92 -0.93
CA ALA A 540 38.20 -15.47 0.45
C ALA A 540 37.98 -13.96 0.65
N LEU A 541 38.10 -13.13 -0.38
CA LEU A 541 37.97 -11.67 -0.28
C LEU A 541 36.65 -11.19 0.38
N PRO A 542 35.47 -11.79 0.12
CA PRO A 542 34.22 -11.35 0.73
C PRO A 542 34.14 -11.59 2.25
N ILE A 543 35.01 -12.43 2.82
CA ILE A 543 35.10 -12.62 4.28
C ILE A 543 35.52 -11.30 4.95
N ILE A 544 36.49 -10.59 4.33
CA ILE A 544 37.04 -9.33 4.83
C ILE A 544 36.02 -8.20 4.69
N ASP A 545 35.36 -8.10 3.53
CA ASP A 545 34.36 -7.05 3.26
C ASP A 545 33.04 -7.25 4.04
N SER A 546 32.58 -8.50 4.20
CA SER A 546 31.32 -8.82 4.92
C SER A 546 31.32 -8.35 6.37
N CYS A 547 32.48 -8.30 7.02
CA CYS A 547 32.63 -7.73 8.36
C CYS A 547 32.28 -6.23 8.39
N CYS A 548 32.63 -5.48 7.36
CA CYS A 548 32.62 -4.01 7.36
C CYS A 548 31.38 -3.37 6.71
N THR A 549 30.95 -3.82 5.53
CA THR A 549 30.13 -2.97 4.62
C THR A 549 28.68 -3.41 4.43
N MET A 550 28.35 -4.71 4.51
CA MET A 550 26.99 -5.23 4.26
C MET A 550 25.98 -4.94 5.41
N SER A 551 25.86 -3.69 5.85
CA SER A 551 24.74 -3.23 6.70
C SER A 551 23.65 -2.65 5.80
N GLY A 552 22.52 -3.36 5.67
CA GLY A 552 21.42 -3.02 4.75
C GLY A 552 20.58 -1.80 5.13
N ASP A 553 21.08 -0.91 5.98
CA ASP A 553 20.38 0.30 6.41
C ASP A 553 20.79 1.47 5.51
N LEU A 554 19.85 1.96 4.70
CA LEU A 554 19.97 3.23 4.00
C LEU A 554 20.01 4.38 5.01
N LYS A 555 21.22 4.73 5.48
CA LYS A 555 21.45 6.00 6.19
C LYS A 555 21.07 7.15 5.27
N ASN A 556 20.00 7.88 5.61
CA ASN A 556 19.73 9.18 5.01
C ASN A 556 20.96 10.10 5.23
N PRO A 557 21.54 10.70 4.18
CA PRO A 557 22.75 11.50 4.30
C PRO A 557 22.48 12.92 4.83
N SER A 558 21.91 13.03 6.03
CA SER A 558 21.58 14.33 6.66
C SER A 558 21.35 14.27 8.18
N THR A 559 22.35 13.83 8.96
CA THR A 559 22.50 14.19 10.39
C THR A 559 23.96 14.10 10.84
N SER A 560 24.74 15.15 10.54
CA SER A 560 25.85 15.53 11.42
C SER A 560 25.27 15.89 12.80
N GLY A 561 25.84 15.36 13.88
CA GLY A 561 25.14 15.32 15.17
C GLY A 561 25.07 16.66 15.92
N SER A 562 23.95 16.86 16.62
CA SER A 562 23.89 17.58 17.89
C SER A 562 23.49 16.61 18.99
N GLN A 563 24.04 16.76 20.20
CA GLN A 563 23.60 16.01 21.38
C GLN A 563 22.34 16.67 21.98
N ASP A 564 21.20 16.45 21.33
CA ASP A 564 19.91 16.99 21.79
C ASP A 564 19.08 15.98 22.59
N SER A 565 18.37 16.52 23.59
CA SER A 565 17.48 15.79 24.49
C SER A 565 16.33 15.08 23.76
N PRO A 566 15.79 13.96 24.30
CA PRO A 566 14.93 13.04 23.56
C PRO A 566 13.71 13.70 22.90
N ARG A 567 13.48 13.33 21.65
CA ARG A 567 12.33 13.73 20.82
C ARG A 567 11.27 12.64 20.82
N PHE A 568 10.00 13.04 20.82
CA PHE A 568 8.87 12.11 20.73
C PHE A 568 8.64 11.68 19.28
N ARG A 569 8.32 10.41 19.06
CA ARG A 569 8.14 9.84 17.71
C ARG A 569 6.66 9.58 17.43
N CYS A 570 6.13 10.11 16.33
CA CYS A 570 4.72 9.97 15.97
C CYS A 570 4.50 9.15 14.70
N LEU A 571 3.41 8.37 14.64
CA LEU A 571 2.86 7.79 13.41
C LEU A 571 1.45 8.33 13.14
N GLU A 572 1.19 8.74 11.90
CA GLU A 572 -0.14 9.22 11.47
C GLU A 572 -0.83 8.19 10.58
N PHE A 573 -1.96 7.63 11.01
CA PHE A 573 -2.77 6.71 10.20
C PHE A 573 -3.98 7.46 9.64
N PHE A 574 -4.30 7.22 8.36
CA PHE A 574 -5.30 7.99 7.62
C PHE A 574 -4.94 9.49 7.61
N CYS A 575 -3.66 9.79 7.36
CA CYS A 575 -3.06 11.11 7.60
C CYS A 575 -3.62 12.25 6.71
N GLY A 576 -4.36 11.92 5.63
CA GLY A 576 -5.01 12.90 4.77
C GLY A 576 -4.00 13.90 4.21
N ILE A 577 -4.22 15.18 4.52
CA ILE A 577 -3.37 16.32 4.11
C ILE A 577 -2.46 16.84 5.24
N GLY A 578 -2.28 16.08 6.33
CA GLY A 578 -1.36 16.43 7.41
C GLY A 578 -1.91 17.42 8.45
N GLY A 579 -3.22 17.45 8.68
CA GLY A 579 -3.81 18.29 9.73
C GLY A 579 -3.34 17.91 11.14
N PHE A 580 -3.17 16.62 11.43
CA PHE A 580 -2.52 16.17 12.66
C PHE A 580 -1.04 16.59 12.70
N HIS A 581 -0.28 16.42 11.61
CA HIS A 581 1.11 16.87 11.49
C HIS A 581 1.30 18.33 11.89
N ILE A 582 0.50 19.24 11.32
CA ILE A 582 0.58 20.68 11.61
C ILE A 582 0.25 20.93 13.09
N ALA A 583 -0.83 20.34 13.61
CA ALA A 583 -1.20 20.51 15.01
C ALA A 583 -0.11 20.02 15.99
N LEU A 584 0.49 18.84 15.73
CA LEU A 584 1.59 18.28 16.51
C LEU A 584 2.84 19.17 16.46
N LYS A 585 3.19 19.72 15.29
CA LYS A 585 4.33 20.64 15.15
C LYS A 585 4.07 22.02 15.77
N ARG A 586 2.82 22.51 15.76
CA ARG A 586 2.40 23.79 16.40
C ARG A 586 2.49 23.72 17.94
N ILE A 587 2.09 22.62 18.57
CA ILE A 587 2.17 22.49 20.05
C ILE A 587 3.58 22.14 20.56
N CYS A 588 4.36 21.37 19.78
CA CYS A 588 5.64 20.83 20.24
C CYS A 588 6.57 20.48 19.07
N LYS A 589 7.52 21.38 18.78
CA LYS A 589 8.55 21.19 17.74
C LYS A 589 9.41 19.94 17.94
N ARG A 590 9.43 19.36 19.16
CA ARG A 590 10.14 18.13 19.54
C ARG A 590 9.37 16.82 19.24
N ILE A 591 8.16 16.89 18.66
CA ILE A 591 7.49 15.72 18.08
C ILE A 591 7.94 15.56 16.63
N ASP A 592 8.56 14.44 16.28
CA ASP A 592 8.91 14.10 14.90
C ASP A 592 7.99 12.98 14.37
N VAL A 593 7.31 13.26 13.26
CA VAL A 593 6.48 12.27 12.56
C VAL A 593 7.40 11.35 11.75
N VAL A 594 7.56 10.10 12.23
CA VAL A 594 8.47 9.09 11.67
C VAL A 594 7.81 8.14 10.66
N GLY A 595 6.57 8.44 10.28
CA GLY A 595 5.83 7.75 9.23
C GLY A 595 4.37 8.19 9.18
N ALA A 596 3.83 8.35 7.98
CA ALA A 596 2.44 8.74 7.74
C ALA A 596 1.81 7.83 6.69
N PHE A 597 0.55 7.42 6.87
CA PHE A 597 -0.11 6.41 6.04
C PHE A 597 -1.46 6.90 5.51
N ASP A 598 -1.63 6.90 4.19
CA ASP A 598 -2.93 7.06 3.53
C ASP A 598 -2.93 6.27 2.20
N ILE A 599 -4.11 5.87 1.72
CA ILE A 599 -4.29 5.18 0.45
C ILE A 599 -4.60 6.14 -0.71
N ASN A 600 -5.10 7.34 -0.42
CA ASN A 600 -5.60 8.30 -1.41
C ASN A 600 -4.44 9.05 -2.09
N THR A 601 -4.31 8.92 -3.42
CA THR A 601 -3.25 9.57 -4.22
C THR A 601 -3.25 11.09 -4.10
N THR A 602 -4.43 11.72 -4.10
CA THR A 602 -4.58 13.18 -4.12
C THR A 602 -4.14 13.80 -2.80
N THR A 603 -4.53 13.22 -1.67
CA THR A 603 -4.11 13.71 -0.35
C THR A 603 -2.65 13.40 -0.07
N ASN A 604 -2.15 12.23 -0.48
CA ASN A 604 -0.72 11.90 -0.42
C ASN A 604 0.16 12.89 -1.23
N ALA A 605 -0.32 13.39 -2.38
CA ALA A 605 0.40 14.40 -3.16
C ALA A 605 0.47 15.76 -2.42
N ILE A 606 -0.65 16.21 -1.86
CA ILE A 606 -0.71 17.43 -1.04
C ILE A 606 0.16 17.30 0.22
N TYR A 607 0.13 16.15 0.90
CA TYR A 607 0.98 15.85 2.05
C TYR A 607 2.47 15.89 1.66
N SER A 608 2.87 15.18 0.60
CA SER A 608 4.27 15.09 0.16
C SER A 608 4.87 16.46 -0.20
N TYR A 609 4.05 17.37 -0.75
CA TYR A 609 4.46 18.71 -1.14
C TYR A 609 4.74 19.62 0.07
N ASN A 610 3.98 19.45 1.15
CA ASN A 610 4.11 20.27 2.37
C ASN A 610 5.05 19.65 3.42
N PHE A 611 5.19 18.31 3.46
CA PHE A 611 6.03 17.58 4.41
C PHE A 611 7.06 16.67 3.71
N PRO A 612 7.92 17.20 2.80
CA PRO A 612 8.81 16.39 1.96
C PRO A 612 9.89 15.62 2.73
N THR A 613 10.14 15.96 4.00
CA THR A 613 11.08 15.27 4.89
C THR A 613 10.48 14.06 5.61
N THR A 614 9.16 13.86 5.55
CA THR A 614 8.45 12.82 6.31
C THR A 614 8.23 11.57 5.46
N GLU A 615 8.38 10.41 6.11
CA GLU A 615 8.32 9.10 5.45
C GLU A 615 6.87 8.69 5.12
N LEU A 616 6.31 9.30 4.09
CA LEU A 616 4.96 9.02 3.62
C LEU A 616 4.86 7.61 3.01
N HIS A 617 3.78 6.93 3.36
CA HIS A 617 3.55 5.53 3.04
C HIS A 617 2.20 5.34 2.38
N GLN A 618 2.16 5.65 1.08
CA GLN A 618 1.07 5.23 0.20
C GLN A 618 1.00 3.69 0.13
N ARG A 619 0.21 3.08 1.02
CA ARG A 619 -0.09 1.65 1.09
C ARG A 619 -1.38 1.43 1.89
N ASN A 620 -2.07 0.32 1.66
CA ASN A 620 -3.18 -0.08 2.53
C ASN A 620 -2.65 -0.40 3.95
N ILE A 621 -3.22 0.22 4.97
CA ILE A 621 -2.87 0.06 6.40
C ILE A 621 -3.00 -1.42 6.86
N GLN A 622 -3.89 -2.21 6.24
CA GLN A 622 -4.01 -3.65 6.49
C GLN A 622 -2.73 -4.45 6.21
N SER A 623 -1.80 -3.89 5.41
CA SER A 623 -0.49 -4.51 5.11
C SER A 623 0.56 -4.33 6.20
N LEU A 624 0.27 -3.56 7.27
CA LEU A 624 1.22 -3.29 8.34
C LEU A 624 1.29 -4.47 9.32
N SER A 625 2.51 -4.95 9.59
CA SER A 625 2.77 -5.97 10.61
C SER A 625 3.07 -5.32 11.96
N ALA A 626 2.80 -6.03 13.06
CA ALA A 626 3.14 -5.54 14.41
C ALA A 626 4.64 -5.24 14.53
N LYS A 627 5.49 -6.13 14.00
CA LYS A 627 6.95 -5.94 13.94
C LYS A 627 7.37 -4.64 13.26
N PHE A 628 6.79 -4.28 12.11
CA PHE A 628 7.11 -3.01 11.42
C PHE A 628 6.71 -1.78 12.24
N LEU A 629 5.66 -1.88 13.06
CA LEU A 629 5.21 -0.81 13.94
C LEU A 629 6.07 -0.73 15.22
N ASP A 630 6.43 -1.86 15.81
CA ASP A 630 7.43 -1.96 16.90
C ASP A 630 8.80 -1.37 16.46
N GLU A 631 9.23 -1.63 15.22
CA GLU A 631 10.46 -1.10 14.61
C GLU A 631 10.44 0.42 14.46
N LYS A 632 9.27 1.04 14.22
CA LYS A 632 9.15 2.51 14.20
C LYS A 632 9.29 3.14 15.59
N ASN A 633 9.07 2.37 16.68
CA ASN A 633 9.25 2.80 18.07
C ASN A 633 8.60 4.18 18.33
N ALA A 634 7.29 4.27 18.11
CA ALA A 634 6.55 5.53 18.20
C ALA A 634 5.85 5.70 19.55
N ASP A 635 5.98 6.89 20.14
CA ASP A 635 5.32 7.29 21.38
C ASP A 635 3.85 7.66 21.16
N ILE A 636 3.53 8.23 19.99
CA ILE A 636 2.23 8.83 19.66
C ILE A 636 1.68 8.20 18.37
N TRP A 637 0.42 7.79 18.37
CA TRP A 637 -0.34 7.48 17.15
C TRP A 637 -1.52 8.45 16.99
N THR A 638 -1.72 9.00 15.79
CA THR A 638 -2.93 9.77 15.43
C THR A 638 -3.71 9.06 14.32
N LEU A 639 -5.05 9.12 14.37
CA LEU A 639 -5.93 8.39 13.47
C LEU A 639 -7.17 9.22 13.06
N SER A 640 -7.44 9.36 11.75
CA SER A 640 -8.73 9.84 11.20
C SER A 640 -9.37 8.78 10.29
N PRO A 641 -9.86 7.65 10.83
CA PRO A 641 -10.41 6.56 10.03
C PRO A 641 -11.59 7.01 9.13
N PRO A 642 -11.87 6.30 8.02
CA PRO A 642 -12.85 6.76 7.03
C PRO A 642 -14.24 6.93 7.64
N CYS A 643 -14.75 8.17 7.68
CA CYS A 643 -15.96 8.51 8.43
C CYS A 643 -17.28 8.04 7.79
N GLN A 644 -17.26 7.60 6.52
CA GLN A 644 -18.46 7.34 5.73
C GLN A 644 -19.41 6.23 6.25
N PRO A 645 -18.93 5.15 6.90
CA PRO A 645 -19.80 4.14 7.51
C PRO A 645 -20.72 4.72 8.60
N PHE A 646 -20.28 5.81 9.25
CA PHE A 646 -20.86 6.39 10.46
C PHE A 646 -21.71 7.65 10.21
N VAL A 647 -21.96 8.01 8.94
CA VAL A 647 -22.74 9.20 8.59
C VAL A 647 -24.24 8.88 8.63
N LYS A 648 -25.02 9.66 9.39
CA LYS A 648 -26.49 9.52 9.59
C LYS A 648 -27.36 9.58 8.31
N LYS A 649 -26.77 9.83 7.13
CA LYS A 649 -27.41 9.80 5.79
C LYS A 649 -26.75 8.79 4.83
N GLY A 650 -25.81 7.98 5.31
CA GLY A 650 -25.19 6.88 4.57
C GLY A 650 -25.90 5.55 4.81
N LEU A 651 -25.29 4.46 4.33
CA LEU A 651 -25.81 3.10 4.47
C LEU A 651 -25.70 2.53 5.90
N GLN A 652 -24.97 3.19 6.81
CA GLN A 652 -24.84 2.82 8.23
C GLN A 652 -24.46 1.34 8.47
N LEU A 653 -23.57 0.82 7.62
CA LEU A 653 -23.12 -0.58 7.68
C LEU A 653 -22.07 -0.86 8.77
N ASP A 654 -21.53 0.18 9.42
CA ASP A 654 -20.51 0.08 10.47
C ASP A 654 -19.36 -0.87 10.08
N LEU A 655 -19.04 -1.89 10.88
CA LEU A 655 -18.04 -2.92 10.61
C LEU A 655 -18.32 -3.74 9.34
N GLY A 656 -19.52 -3.67 8.77
CA GLY A 656 -19.88 -4.24 7.47
C GLY A 656 -19.38 -3.44 6.26
N ASP A 657 -18.98 -2.18 6.41
CA ASP A 657 -18.28 -1.44 5.34
C ASP A 657 -16.79 -1.83 5.32
N ALA A 658 -16.29 -2.29 4.17
CA ALA A 658 -14.89 -2.66 3.97
C ALA A 658 -13.89 -1.52 4.24
N ARG A 659 -14.35 -0.26 4.31
CA ARG A 659 -13.54 0.88 4.79
C ARG A 659 -13.09 0.71 6.24
N CYS A 660 -13.88 0.03 7.08
CA CYS A 660 -13.56 -0.25 8.48
C CYS A 660 -12.43 -1.29 8.62
N ASP A 661 -12.13 -2.11 7.60
CA ASP A 661 -11.13 -3.18 7.70
C ASP A 661 -9.71 -2.67 8.01
N ALA A 662 -9.40 -1.43 7.62
CA ALA A 662 -8.15 -0.78 8.01
C ALA A 662 -8.11 -0.43 9.51
N LEU A 663 -9.24 -0.03 10.11
CA LEU A 663 -9.38 0.23 11.55
C LEU A 663 -9.38 -1.09 12.34
N LYS A 664 -10.12 -2.12 11.87
CA LYS A 664 -10.06 -3.49 12.44
C LYS A 664 -8.62 -3.97 12.57
N CYS A 665 -7.85 -3.85 11.49
CA CYS A 665 -6.45 -4.25 11.49
C CYS A 665 -5.60 -3.46 12.48
N ILE A 666 -5.83 -2.15 12.66
CA ILE A 666 -5.15 -1.35 13.68
C ILE A 666 -5.49 -1.84 15.09
N CYS A 667 -6.76 -2.11 15.40
CA CYS A 667 -7.17 -2.66 16.70
C CYS A 667 -6.50 -4.01 16.97
N ASP A 668 -6.42 -4.89 15.97
CA ASP A 668 -5.67 -6.15 16.05
C ASP A 668 -4.16 -5.95 16.28
N ARG A 669 -3.57 -4.84 15.78
CA ARG A 669 -2.16 -4.52 16.05
C ARG A 669 -1.97 -4.03 17.47
N ILE A 670 -2.78 -3.11 17.97
CA ILE A 670 -2.70 -2.59 19.36
C ILE A 670 -2.67 -3.76 20.35
N ARG A 671 -3.57 -4.73 20.18
CA ARG A 671 -3.67 -5.96 20.99
C ARG A 671 -2.39 -6.81 21.04
N VAL A 672 -1.51 -6.76 20.03
CA VAL A 672 -0.33 -7.65 19.89
C VAL A 672 1.04 -6.95 19.78
N LEU A 673 1.11 -5.62 19.98
CA LEU A 673 2.38 -4.89 19.97
C LEU A 673 3.24 -5.21 21.22
N ASN A 674 4.54 -5.40 20.97
CA ASN A 674 5.56 -5.52 21.99
C ASN A 674 5.89 -4.13 22.58
N LYS A 675 5.87 -3.11 21.73
CA LYS A 675 6.06 -1.69 22.03
C LYS A 675 4.82 -0.90 21.62
N PRO A 676 3.69 -1.02 22.35
CA PRO A 676 2.55 -0.14 22.14
C PRO A 676 2.96 1.33 22.31
N PRO A 677 2.33 2.27 21.58
CA PRO A 677 2.56 3.70 21.81
C PRO A 677 2.13 4.09 23.24
N ARG A 678 2.68 5.17 23.75
CA ARG A 678 2.28 5.75 25.05
C ARG A 678 0.94 6.48 24.93
N PHE A 679 0.64 6.96 23.73
CA PHE A 679 -0.42 7.91 23.42
C PHE A 679 -1.13 7.53 22.11
N ILE A 680 -2.46 7.52 22.11
CA ILE A 680 -3.29 7.34 20.91
C ILE A 680 -4.36 8.44 20.89
N MET A 681 -4.54 9.10 19.73
CA MET A 681 -5.62 10.06 19.48
C MET A 681 -6.39 9.71 18.21
N VAL A 682 -7.71 9.77 18.26
CA VAL A 682 -8.61 9.47 17.14
C VAL A 682 -9.57 10.64 16.89
N GLU A 683 -9.83 11.00 15.64
CA GLU A 683 -10.91 11.90 15.21
C GLU A 683 -11.89 11.14 14.30
N ASN A 684 -13.19 11.38 14.46
CA ASN A 684 -14.22 10.86 13.55
C ASN A 684 -15.51 11.71 13.64
N VAL A 685 -16.51 11.44 12.80
CA VAL A 685 -17.84 12.05 12.93
C VAL A 685 -18.56 11.57 14.19
N VAL A 686 -19.47 12.41 14.74
CA VAL A 686 -20.25 12.09 15.95
C VAL A 686 -21.00 10.75 15.87
N GLY A 687 -21.39 10.28 14.69
CA GLY A 687 -22.03 8.97 14.51
C GLY A 687 -21.10 7.75 14.65
N PHE A 688 -19.80 7.95 14.90
CA PHE A 688 -18.88 6.90 15.33
C PHE A 688 -19.02 6.58 16.82
N ARG A 689 -19.69 7.44 17.59
CA ARG A 689 -20.05 7.15 18.98
C ARG A 689 -21.19 6.15 19.05
N ASP A 690 -21.15 5.27 20.05
CA ASP A 690 -22.12 4.21 20.32
C ASP A 690 -22.21 3.20 19.14
N SER A 691 -21.09 3.00 18.42
CA SER A 691 -20.95 2.17 17.21
C SER A 691 -20.06 0.95 17.45
N ASP A 692 -20.26 -0.13 16.66
CA ASP A 692 -19.49 -1.38 16.80
C ASP A 692 -17.98 -1.16 16.57
N ALA A 693 -17.62 -0.24 15.67
CA ALA A 693 -16.24 0.15 15.42
C ALA A 693 -15.60 0.98 16.54
N GLU A 694 -16.37 1.76 17.30
CA GLU A 694 -15.90 2.35 18.56
C GLU A 694 -15.69 1.25 19.61
N GLN A 695 -16.68 0.39 19.85
CA GLN A 695 -16.57 -0.67 20.85
C GLN A 695 -15.34 -1.57 20.60
N MET A 696 -15.12 -1.97 19.35
CA MET A 696 -13.93 -2.74 18.96
C MET A 696 -12.60 -2.02 19.24
N LEU A 697 -12.57 -0.68 19.11
CA LEU A 697 -11.40 0.13 19.46
C LEU A 697 -11.22 0.22 20.97
N LEU A 698 -12.28 0.46 21.73
CA LEU A 698 -12.25 0.48 23.20
C LEU A 698 -11.76 -0.86 23.75
N GLU A 699 -12.30 -1.99 23.29
CA GLU A 699 -11.84 -3.34 23.65
C GLU A 699 -10.35 -3.59 23.32
N ALA A 700 -9.82 -2.98 22.25
CA ALA A 700 -8.40 -3.09 21.90
C ALA A 700 -7.48 -2.24 22.79
N LEU A 701 -7.98 -1.11 23.28
CA LEU A 701 -7.32 -0.23 24.25
C LEU A 701 -7.36 -0.83 25.67
N GLU A 702 -8.52 -1.31 26.12
CA GLU A 702 -8.70 -2.00 27.40
C GLU A 702 -7.83 -3.26 27.50
N ALA A 703 -7.71 -4.05 26.42
CA ALA A 703 -6.85 -5.23 26.35
C ALA A 703 -5.34 -4.94 26.53
N ARG A 704 -4.92 -3.66 26.51
CA ARG A 704 -3.55 -3.22 26.83
C ARG A 704 -3.51 -2.23 28.00
N SER A 705 -4.61 -2.10 28.75
CA SER A 705 -4.74 -1.23 29.93
C SER A 705 -4.52 0.27 29.64
N TYR A 706 -4.94 0.75 28.48
CA TYR A 706 -5.02 2.20 28.24
C TYR A 706 -6.15 2.82 29.06
N HIS A 707 -5.90 4.00 29.62
CA HIS A 707 -6.93 4.90 30.12
C HIS A 707 -7.39 5.81 28.98
N HIS A 708 -8.70 5.87 28.72
CA HIS A 708 -9.26 6.63 27.61
C HIS A 708 -10.41 7.56 27.99
N GLU A 709 -10.50 8.67 27.29
CA GLU A 709 -11.56 9.68 27.36
C GLU A 709 -12.03 10.01 25.94
N TRP A 710 -13.28 10.45 25.79
CA TRP A 710 -13.84 10.91 24.52
C TRP A 710 -14.59 12.23 24.69
N TYR A 711 -14.64 13.02 23.62
CA TYR A 711 -15.25 14.34 23.57
C TYR A 711 -16.01 14.53 22.26
N GLU A 712 -17.25 15.04 22.33
CA GLU A 712 -17.93 15.64 21.18
C GLU A 712 -17.66 17.14 21.19
N ILE A 713 -17.09 17.67 20.09
CA ILE A 713 -16.67 19.07 19.98
C ILE A 713 -17.03 19.63 18.61
N ASN A 714 -17.53 20.86 18.61
CA ASN A 714 -17.74 21.72 17.46
C ASN A 714 -16.76 22.92 17.55
N PRO A 715 -16.12 23.40 16.46
CA PRO A 715 -15.29 24.61 16.53
C PRO A 715 -16.04 25.85 17.07
N LEU A 716 -17.36 25.93 16.87
CA LEU A 716 -18.23 26.94 17.48
C LEU A 716 -18.16 26.97 19.02
N ASP A 717 -17.89 25.83 19.68
CA ASP A 717 -17.77 25.75 21.15
C ASP A 717 -16.51 26.49 21.67
N TYR A 718 -15.61 26.88 20.76
CA TYR A 718 -14.42 27.68 21.00
C TYR A 718 -14.48 29.05 20.29
N GLY A 719 -15.66 29.46 19.81
CA GLY A 719 -15.86 30.74 19.10
C GLY A 719 -15.34 30.78 17.66
N ILE A 720 -14.89 29.64 17.10
CA ILE A 720 -14.45 29.56 15.69
C ILE A 720 -15.68 29.44 14.79
N PRO A 721 -15.86 30.28 13.75
CA PRO A 721 -17.10 30.37 12.98
C PRO A 721 -17.30 29.21 11.97
N ASN A 722 -17.21 27.95 12.43
CA ASN A 722 -17.46 26.75 11.61
C ASN A 722 -18.18 25.63 12.38
N SER A 723 -19.39 25.31 11.95
CA SER A 723 -20.23 24.24 12.52
C SER A 723 -19.80 22.86 12.02
N ARG A 724 -18.71 22.32 12.58
CA ARG A 724 -18.11 21.01 12.24
C ARG A 724 -18.02 20.12 13.49
N PRO A 725 -19.14 19.62 14.04
CA PRO A 725 -19.12 18.70 15.17
C PRO A 725 -18.36 17.41 14.84
N ARG A 726 -17.53 16.97 15.78
CA ARG A 726 -16.65 15.80 15.70
C ARG A 726 -16.53 15.09 17.04
N TYR A 727 -16.33 13.79 16.95
CA TYR A 727 -15.92 12.93 18.04
C TYR A 727 -14.38 12.88 18.08
N TYR A 728 -13.81 13.02 19.26
CA TYR A 728 -12.39 12.82 19.53
C TYR A 728 -12.21 11.82 20.66
N LEU A 729 -11.33 10.84 20.49
CA LEU A 729 -10.90 9.94 21.57
C LEU A 729 -9.42 10.16 21.88
N LEU A 730 -9.08 10.17 23.16
CA LEU A 730 -7.74 10.33 23.71
C LEU A 730 -7.44 9.15 24.64
N ALA A 731 -6.34 8.43 24.40
CA ALA A 731 -5.95 7.28 25.20
C ALA A 731 -4.46 7.29 25.60
N LYS A 732 -4.19 6.94 26.86
CA LYS A 732 -2.84 6.90 27.46
C LYS A 732 -2.55 5.54 28.06
N LEU A 733 -1.36 4.99 27.80
CA LEU A 733 -0.93 3.69 28.35
C LEU A 733 -0.57 3.74 29.85
N THR A 734 -0.35 4.94 30.39
CA THR A 734 -0.04 5.20 31.81
C THR A 734 -0.65 6.55 32.20
N PRO A 735 -1.37 6.69 33.33
CA PRO A 735 -1.98 7.96 33.74
C PRO A 735 -0.97 9.11 33.85
N ASP A 736 0.17 8.83 34.49
CA ASP A 736 1.25 9.80 34.76
C ASP A 736 2.13 10.10 33.54
N ALA A 737 1.79 9.56 32.36
CA ALA A 737 2.49 9.87 31.12
C ALA A 737 2.14 11.29 30.65
N VAL A 738 2.82 12.27 31.22
CA VAL A 738 2.76 13.68 30.80
C VAL A 738 3.77 13.90 29.66
N LEU A 739 3.31 14.46 28.55
CA LEU A 739 4.16 15.11 27.55
C LEU A 739 4.65 16.42 28.19
N SER A 740 5.73 16.32 28.99
CA SER A 740 6.12 17.31 30.01
C SER A 740 5.99 18.76 29.53
N GLY A 741 5.23 19.56 30.28
CA GLY A 741 4.87 20.95 29.92
C GLY A 741 6.05 21.90 29.71
N LYS A 742 7.28 21.51 30.07
CA LYS A 742 8.52 22.22 29.67
C LYS A 742 8.82 22.16 28.17
N TYR A 743 8.14 21.32 27.41
CA TYR A 743 8.33 21.12 25.97
C TYR A 743 7.14 21.57 25.11
N LEU A 744 6.03 21.96 25.74
CA LEU A 744 4.89 22.58 25.07
C LEU A 744 5.22 24.06 24.86
N GLU A 745 5.25 24.49 23.60
CA GLU A 745 5.13 25.92 23.34
C GLU A 745 3.66 26.28 23.59
N ARG A 746 3.40 27.22 24.50
CA ARG A 746 2.02 27.69 24.74
C ARG A 746 1.48 28.31 23.46
N TRP A 747 0.65 27.56 22.74
CA TRP A 747 0.00 28.03 21.53
C TRP A 747 -0.83 29.29 21.86
N GLY A 748 -0.39 30.43 21.33
CA GLY A 748 -1.10 31.70 21.47
C GLY A 748 -2.42 31.64 20.73
N SER A 749 -3.52 31.68 21.48
CA SER A 749 -4.88 31.54 20.98
C SER A 749 -5.36 32.80 20.25
N GLN A 750 -4.84 33.01 19.03
CA GLN A 750 -5.50 33.77 17.99
C GLN A 750 -6.10 32.78 16.99
N PHE A 751 -7.41 32.82 16.84
CA PHE A 751 -8.21 32.07 15.88
C PHE A 751 -9.34 32.99 15.40
N PRO A 752 -9.86 32.81 14.18
CA PRO A 752 -10.92 33.67 13.65
C PRO A 752 -12.19 33.56 14.52
N GLN A 753 -12.85 34.70 14.77
CA GLN A 753 -14.12 34.78 15.51
C GLN A 753 -15.29 35.11 14.58
N GLN A 754 -15.04 35.89 13.52
CA GLN A 754 -16.00 36.25 12.48
C GLN A 754 -15.49 35.81 11.11
N ILE A 755 -16.42 35.69 10.14
CA ILE A 755 -16.08 35.33 8.76
C ILE A 755 -15.11 36.34 8.10
N LYS A 756 -15.16 37.63 8.46
CA LYS A 756 -14.21 38.65 7.97
C LYS A 756 -12.75 38.29 8.27
N ASP A 757 -12.48 37.59 9.38
CA ASP A 757 -11.14 37.32 9.88
C ASP A 757 -10.39 36.27 9.03
N ILE A 758 -11.10 35.58 8.13
CA ILE A 758 -10.55 34.59 7.20
C ILE A 758 -10.52 35.08 5.74
N LEU A 759 -11.15 36.22 5.41
CA LEU A 759 -11.31 36.67 4.03
C LEU A 759 -9.98 37.17 3.44
N CYS A 760 -9.77 36.88 2.15
CA CYS A 760 -8.59 37.30 1.41
C CYS A 760 -8.97 38.39 0.39
N THR A 761 -8.16 39.45 0.27
CA THR A 761 -8.33 40.54 -0.72
C THR A 761 -8.48 39.99 -2.13
N ASP A 762 -7.54 39.12 -2.52
CA ASP A 762 -7.40 38.56 -3.86
C ASP A 762 -8.58 37.63 -4.23
N ALA A 763 -9.34 37.17 -3.23
CA ALA A 763 -10.54 36.35 -3.42
C ALA A 763 -11.83 37.17 -3.56
N ALA A 764 -11.79 38.49 -3.31
CA ALA A 764 -12.93 39.38 -3.54
C ALA A 764 -13.06 39.78 -5.02
N GLU A 765 -11.96 39.81 -5.76
CA GLU A 765 -11.89 40.23 -7.18
C GLU A 765 -12.01 39.06 -8.17
N SER A 766 -12.08 37.82 -7.68
CA SER A 766 -12.05 36.61 -8.51
C SER A 766 -13.43 36.20 -9.03
N GLU A 767 -13.72 36.48 -10.31
CA GLU A 767 -14.95 36.05 -10.99
C GLU A 767 -15.20 34.53 -10.91
N GLU A 768 -14.15 33.71 -10.91
CA GLU A 768 -14.25 32.23 -10.82
C GLU A 768 -14.94 31.72 -9.54
N LEU A 769 -15.07 32.56 -8.50
CA LEU A 769 -15.75 32.21 -7.25
C LEU A 769 -17.24 32.60 -7.24
N LEU A 770 -17.69 33.46 -8.16
CA LEU A 770 -19.07 33.92 -8.23
C LEU A 770 -20.00 32.77 -8.64
N ILE A 771 -21.21 32.73 -8.06
CA ILE A 771 -22.22 31.72 -8.40
C ILE A 771 -23.24 32.34 -9.34
N SER A 772 -23.52 31.66 -10.45
CA SER A 772 -24.51 32.13 -11.43
C SER A 772 -25.90 32.29 -10.80
N VAL A 773 -26.59 33.38 -11.17
CA VAL A 773 -27.86 33.79 -10.56
C VAL A 773 -28.93 32.71 -10.71
N ASP A 774 -28.99 32.01 -11.85
CA ASP A 774 -29.87 30.85 -12.05
C ASP A 774 -29.62 29.74 -11.02
N THR A 775 -28.35 29.47 -10.70
CA THR A 775 -27.96 28.44 -9.75
C THR A 775 -28.30 28.86 -8.31
N ILE A 776 -28.19 30.16 -7.99
CA ILE A 776 -28.63 30.73 -6.71
C ILE A 776 -30.15 30.62 -6.58
N LEU A 777 -30.91 31.11 -7.56
CA LEU A 777 -32.39 31.10 -7.56
C LEU A 777 -32.94 29.67 -7.49
N LYS A 778 -32.37 28.73 -8.26
CA LYS A 778 -32.72 27.30 -8.26
C LYS A 778 -32.50 26.60 -6.92
N HIS A 779 -31.63 27.13 -6.05
CA HIS A 779 -31.31 26.55 -4.75
C HIS A 779 -31.66 27.48 -3.57
N ARG A 780 -32.44 28.55 -3.78
CA ARG A 780 -32.69 29.61 -2.78
C ARG A 780 -33.20 29.08 -1.43
N ASP A 781 -34.02 28.03 -1.44
CA ASP A 781 -34.60 27.44 -0.23
C ASP A 781 -33.59 26.59 0.56
N VAL A 782 -32.49 26.14 -0.08
CA VAL A 782 -31.52 25.17 0.48
C VAL A 782 -30.07 25.63 0.55
N ILE A 783 -29.74 26.78 -0.05
CA ILE A 783 -28.45 27.46 0.13
C ILE A 783 -28.33 27.99 1.57
N ASP A 784 -27.11 27.98 2.11
CA ASP A 784 -26.76 28.60 3.39
C ASP A 784 -25.83 29.80 3.08
N LEU A 785 -26.32 30.99 3.39
CA LEU A 785 -25.62 32.25 3.17
C LEU A 785 -25.03 32.75 4.49
N VAL A 786 -23.86 33.37 4.39
CA VAL A 786 -23.15 34.06 5.48
C VAL A 786 -22.56 35.36 4.94
N GLU A 787 -22.33 36.31 5.83
CA GLU A 787 -21.71 37.60 5.51
C GLU A 787 -20.39 37.77 6.30
N PRO A 788 -19.54 38.77 6.02
CA PRO A 788 -18.29 38.98 6.75
C PRO A 788 -18.47 39.13 8.27
N ARG A 789 -19.61 39.65 8.73
CA ARG A 789 -19.92 39.82 10.16
C ARG A 789 -20.39 38.53 10.86
N SER A 790 -20.75 37.48 10.12
CA SER A 790 -21.32 36.26 10.71
C SER A 790 -20.34 35.56 11.66
N PHE A 791 -20.88 35.03 12.76
CA PHE A 791 -20.16 34.20 13.75
C PHE A 791 -20.26 32.69 13.46
N ARG A 792 -20.77 32.29 12.28
CA ARG A 792 -20.97 30.89 11.90
C ARG A 792 -20.70 30.63 10.42
N SER A 793 -20.44 29.37 10.10
CA SER A 793 -20.64 28.76 8.79
C SER A 793 -21.04 27.29 8.95
N SER A 794 -21.57 26.68 7.90
CA SER A 794 -21.90 25.26 7.83
C SER A 794 -20.64 24.39 7.69
N CYS A 795 -20.76 23.10 8.04
CA CYS A 795 -19.72 22.11 7.83
C CYS A 795 -19.34 22.01 6.33
N PHE A 796 -18.12 22.42 5.97
CA PHE A 796 -17.61 22.22 4.61
C PHE A 796 -17.33 20.73 4.36
N THR A 797 -17.89 20.22 3.27
CA THR A 797 -17.88 18.80 2.90
C THR A 797 -17.03 18.56 1.64
N LYS A 798 -16.72 17.28 1.37
CA LYS A 798 -16.02 16.84 0.15
C LYS A 798 -16.69 17.19 -1.19
N SER A 799 -17.89 17.77 -1.17
CA SER A 799 -18.76 18.07 -2.31
C SER A 799 -19.04 19.57 -2.47
N TYR A 800 -18.37 20.42 -1.69
CA TYR A 800 -18.46 21.88 -1.82
C TYR A 800 -18.02 22.35 -3.22
N GLY A 801 -18.65 23.41 -3.74
CA GLY A 801 -18.48 23.89 -5.12
C GLY A 801 -19.15 23.02 -6.20
N THR A 802 -19.28 21.71 -6.01
CA THR A 802 -19.97 20.82 -6.98
C THR A 802 -21.48 20.70 -6.73
N TYR A 803 -21.91 20.79 -5.47
CA TYR A 803 -23.33 20.78 -5.07
C TYR A 803 -23.56 21.86 -4.02
N ILE A 804 -24.71 22.56 -4.05
CA ILE A 804 -25.03 23.61 -3.06
C ILE A 804 -25.69 23.07 -1.79
N LYS A 805 -26.60 22.09 -1.92
CA LYS A 805 -27.48 21.65 -0.82
C LYS A 805 -26.72 20.94 0.31
N GLY A 806 -26.40 21.68 1.37
CA GLY A 806 -25.84 21.15 2.62
C GLY A 806 -24.37 20.73 2.52
N THR A 807 -23.57 21.43 1.72
CA THR A 807 -22.15 21.12 1.46
C THR A 807 -21.15 22.09 2.10
N GLY A 808 -21.61 23.27 2.54
CA GLY A 808 -20.86 24.41 3.07
C GLY A 808 -21.71 25.68 2.99
N SER A 809 -21.19 26.82 3.46
CA SER A 809 -21.82 28.13 3.30
C SER A 809 -21.29 28.88 2.07
N TYR A 810 -21.98 29.94 1.66
CA TYR A 810 -21.57 30.83 0.57
C TYR A 810 -21.61 32.29 1.06
N LEU A 811 -20.62 33.09 0.64
CA LEU A 811 -20.42 34.45 1.14
C LEU A 811 -21.26 35.44 0.33
N VAL A 812 -22.03 36.29 1.03
CA VAL A 812 -22.60 37.52 0.48
C VAL A 812 -21.53 38.60 0.55
N SER A 813 -20.99 39.02 -0.58
CA SER A 813 -19.90 40.02 -0.61
C SER A 813 -20.43 41.44 -0.43
N ASN A 814 -21.60 41.75 -1.02
CA ASN A 814 -22.20 43.08 -1.03
C ASN A 814 -23.47 43.09 -0.16
N VAL A 815 -23.31 43.38 1.14
CA VAL A 815 -24.44 43.52 2.07
C VAL A 815 -25.10 44.91 1.88
N PRO A 816 -26.43 45.00 1.69
CA PRO A 816 -27.10 46.29 1.53
C PRO A 816 -26.97 47.20 2.78
N ALA A 817 -26.72 48.49 2.57
CA ALA A 817 -26.52 49.49 3.64
C ALA A 817 -27.73 49.71 4.56
N SER A 818 -28.89 49.10 4.27
CA SER A 818 -30.05 49.08 5.19
C SER A 818 -29.89 48.13 6.38
N HIS A 819 -28.83 47.29 6.40
CA HIS A 819 -28.57 46.28 7.44
C HIS A 819 -27.33 46.60 8.29
N GLU A 820 -27.15 47.85 8.71
CA GLU A 820 -25.98 48.21 9.54
C GLU A 820 -25.96 47.54 10.93
N THR A 821 -27.10 47.02 11.43
CA THR A 821 -27.27 46.57 12.83
C THR A 821 -27.84 45.15 13.03
N LEU A 822 -28.12 44.37 11.98
CA LEU A 822 -28.72 43.02 12.07
C LEU A 822 -28.05 42.07 11.07
N GLU A 823 -27.99 40.76 11.37
CA GLU A 823 -27.49 39.76 10.40
C GLU A 823 -28.41 39.65 9.17
N PHE A 824 -27.82 39.42 8.00
CA PHE A 824 -28.52 39.23 6.73
C PHE A 824 -29.35 37.93 6.73
N GLU A 825 -30.58 38.01 7.23
CA GLU A 825 -31.46 36.85 7.38
C GLU A 825 -31.83 36.20 6.02
N LYS A 826 -31.89 34.87 6.03
CA LYS A 826 -32.39 34.08 4.89
C LYS A 826 -33.82 34.45 4.47
N ALA A 827 -34.65 34.96 5.38
CA ALA A 827 -35.97 35.47 5.05
C ALA A 827 -35.90 36.68 4.11
N HIS A 828 -34.94 37.59 4.31
CA HIS A 828 -34.75 38.76 3.47
C HIS A 828 -34.18 38.39 2.09
N PHE A 829 -33.22 37.47 2.03
CA PHE A 829 -32.77 36.89 0.76
C PHE A 829 -33.92 36.24 -0.03
N LEU A 830 -34.83 35.52 0.64
CA LEU A 830 -35.99 34.91 -0.01
C LEU A 830 -37.02 35.94 -0.51
N GLN A 831 -37.13 37.11 0.13
CA GLN A 831 -37.91 38.24 -0.39
C GLN A 831 -37.29 38.79 -1.68
N ILE A 832 -35.98 39.07 -1.68
CA ILE A 832 -35.25 39.54 -2.87
C ILE A 832 -35.37 38.53 -4.02
N ALA A 833 -35.19 37.24 -3.72
CA ALA A 833 -35.31 36.14 -4.69
C ALA A 833 -36.76 35.79 -5.09
N ALA A 834 -37.76 36.58 -4.66
CA ALA A 834 -39.17 36.45 -5.02
C ALA A 834 -39.75 37.68 -5.76
N GLY A 835 -39.02 38.80 -5.81
CA GLY A 835 -39.45 40.00 -6.55
C GLY A 835 -39.44 39.86 -8.07
N GLU A 836 -39.89 40.91 -8.76
CA GLU A 836 -39.90 40.97 -10.22
C GLU A 836 -38.45 41.11 -10.75
N ASP A 837 -37.71 42.13 -10.30
CA ASP A 837 -36.30 42.40 -10.64
C ASP A 837 -35.27 41.47 -9.96
N LYS A 838 -35.69 40.29 -9.51
CA LYS A 838 -34.88 39.33 -8.73
C LYS A 838 -33.53 38.95 -9.36
N LEU A 839 -33.40 39.00 -10.68
CA LEU A 839 -32.15 38.68 -11.38
C LEU A 839 -31.06 39.70 -11.06
N GLU A 840 -31.32 40.98 -11.32
CA GLU A 840 -30.35 42.04 -11.03
C GLU A 840 -30.16 42.22 -9.52
N ALA A 841 -31.24 42.13 -8.74
CA ALA A 841 -31.18 42.28 -7.29
C ALA A 841 -30.35 41.19 -6.60
N VAL A 842 -30.40 39.93 -7.08
CA VAL A 842 -29.53 38.85 -6.59
C VAL A 842 -28.09 38.99 -7.12
N GLN A 843 -27.90 39.47 -8.35
CA GLN A 843 -26.56 39.72 -8.90
C GLN A 843 -25.79 40.78 -8.09
N ARG A 844 -26.48 41.87 -7.69
CA ARG A 844 -25.90 42.95 -6.87
C ARG A 844 -25.35 42.48 -5.52
N LEU A 845 -25.84 41.36 -4.95
CA LEU A 845 -25.37 40.79 -3.67
C LEU A 845 -23.96 40.16 -3.74
N GLY A 846 -23.43 39.87 -4.92
CA GLY A 846 -22.07 39.33 -5.08
C GLY A 846 -21.85 37.99 -4.36
N ILE A 847 -22.79 37.04 -4.52
CA ILE A 847 -22.74 35.76 -3.81
C ILE A 847 -21.66 34.84 -4.41
N ARG A 848 -20.67 34.47 -3.59
CA ARG A 848 -19.51 33.66 -4.00
C ARG A 848 -19.22 32.46 -3.11
N ALA A 849 -18.43 31.53 -3.64
CA ALA A 849 -17.79 30.48 -2.84
C ALA A 849 -16.65 31.05 -1.98
N PHE A 850 -16.37 30.38 -0.86
CA PHE A 850 -15.12 30.53 -0.14
C PHE A 850 -13.99 29.92 -0.94
N SER A 851 -12.90 30.67 -1.11
CA SER A 851 -11.68 30.21 -1.77
C SER A 851 -10.91 29.20 -0.92
N VAL A 852 -9.94 28.52 -1.54
CA VAL A 852 -9.07 27.56 -0.84
C VAL A 852 -8.27 28.21 0.30
N PRO A 853 -7.64 29.40 0.15
CA PRO A 853 -6.96 30.08 1.26
C PRO A 853 -7.88 30.47 2.43
N GLU A 854 -9.11 30.92 2.15
CA GLU A 854 -10.09 31.29 3.18
C GLU A 854 -10.55 30.05 3.97
N MET A 855 -10.81 28.93 3.28
CA MET A 855 -11.10 27.63 3.91
C MET A 855 -9.90 27.07 4.69
N CYS A 856 -8.67 27.22 4.18
CA CYS A 856 -7.45 26.86 4.92
C CYS A 856 -7.35 27.65 6.23
N SER A 857 -7.62 28.96 6.19
CA SER A 857 -7.56 29.84 7.37
C SER A 857 -8.63 29.47 8.40
N LEU A 858 -9.87 29.23 7.98
CA LEU A 858 -10.97 28.78 8.85
C LEU A 858 -10.71 27.42 9.53
N MET A 859 -9.97 26.54 8.86
CA MET A 859 -9.60 25.22 9.39
C MET A 859 -8.25 25.20 10.12
N GLY A 860 -7.55 26.33 10.21
CA GLY A 860 -6.26 26.50 10.89
C GLY A 860 -5.03 25.98 10.15
N PHE A 861 -5.12 25.83 8.82
CA PHE A 861 -4.00 25.46 7.95
C PHE A 861 -3.17 26.67 7.51
N GLU A 862 -3.81 27.83 7.30
CA GLU A 862 -3.16 29.11 6.99
C GLU A 862 -2.00 29.00 5.97
N LYS A 863 -0.77 29.41 6.36
CA LYS A 863 0.44 29.37 5.53
C LYS A 863 1.19 28.02 5.57
N ASP A 864 0.77 27.09 6.44
CA ASP A 864 1.38 25.77 6.63
C ASP A 864 0.93 24.75 5.57
N LEU A 865 -0.12 25.04 4.81
CA LEU A 865 -0.61 24.20 3.71
C LEU A 865 -0.69 24.97 2.39
N ARG A 866 0.17 24.57 1.45
CA ARG A 866 0.22 25.08 0.08
C ARG A 866 -0.41 24.09 -0.89
N GLN A 867 -1.17 24.60 -1.86
CA GLN A 867 -1.68 23.81 -2.98
C GLN A 867 -0.52 23.43 -3.92
N PRO A 868 -0.34 22.14 -4.28
CA PRO A 868 0.62 21.74 -5.29
C PRO A 868 0.17 22.17 -6.70
N PRO A 869 1.08 22.53 -7.62
CA PRO A 869 0.73 23.07 -8.94
C PRO A 869 0.01 22.07 -9.86
N ASN A 870 0.04 20.78 -9.54
CA ASN A 870 -0.64 19.70 -10.25
C ASN A 870 -1.96 19.25 -9.60
N ILE A 871 -2.48 19.99 -8.62
CA ILE A 871 -3.74 19.71 -7.92
C ILE A 871 -4.77 20.80 -8.24
N MET A 872 -5.94 20.38 -8.70
CA MET A 872 -7.03 21.29 -9.07
C MET A 872 -7.77 21.83 -7.83
N GLN A 873 -8.32 23.03 -7.91
CA GLN A 873 -9.04 23.68 -6.80
C GLN A 873 -10.19 22.81 -6.23
N HIS A 874 -10.96 22.12 -7.08
CA HIS A 874 -12.00 21.18 -6.64
C HIS A 874 -11.43 19.98 -5.84
N GLN A 875 -10.19 19.58 -6.09
CA GLN A 875 -9.50 18.55 -5.33
C GLN A 875 -9.06 19.06 -3.95
N MET A 876 -8.67 20.34 -3.85
CA MET A 876 -8.41 21.01 -2.56
C MET A 876 -9.67 21.10 -1.71
N TYR A 877 -10.82 21.56 -2.25
CA TYR A 877 -12.10 21.55 -1.53
C TYR A 877 -12.48 20.13 -1.06
N LYS A 878 -12.29 19.14 -1.93
CA LYS A 878 -12.51 17.72 -1.60
C LYS A 878 -11.57 17.22 -0.49
N ALA A 879 -10.33 17.70 -0.42
CA ALA A 879 -9.37 17.34 0.62
C ALA A 879 -9.68 18.04 1.96
N LEU A 880 -9.81 19.37 1.96
CA LEU A 880 -10.17 20.17 3.13
C LEU A 880 -11.49 19.71 3.75
N GLY A 881 -12.52 19.45 2.93
CA GLY A 881 -13.81 18.95 3.39
C GLY A 881 -13.76 17.62 4.14
N ASN A 882 -12.73 16.79 3.94
CA ASN A 882 -12.49 15.55 4.69
C ASN A 882 -11.45 15.70 5.83
N SER A 883 -10.83 16.88 5.99
CA SER A 883 -9.72 17.10 6.93
C SER A 883 -10.19 17.42 8.37
N VAL A 884 -9.27 17.32 9.34
CA VAL A 884 -9.46 17.80 10.72
C VAL A 884 -9.41 19.33 10.78
N ASN A 885 -10.01 19.93 11.82
CA ASN A 885 -9.79 21.34 12.16
C ASN A 885 -8.58 21.44 13.11
N ILE A 886 -7.53 22.17 12.71
CA ILE A 886 -6.26 22.22 13.44
C ILE A 886 -6.40 22.88 14.80
N PHE A 887 -7.20 23.95 14.92
CA PHE A 887 -7.40 24.64 16.20
C PHE A 887 -8.00 23.71 17.26
N VAL A 888 -9.01 22.93 16.89
CA VAL A 888 -9.62 21.93 17.80
C VAL A 888 -8.62 20.82 18.16
N VAL A 889 -7.84 20.33 17.20
CA VAL A 889 -6.81 19.30 17.45
C VAL A 889 -5.70 19.83 18.36
N CYS A 890 -5.24 21.07 18.18
CA CYS A 890 -4.28 21.72 19.09
C CYS A 890 -4.84 21.82 20.52
N HIS A 891 -6.12 22.19 20.68
CA HIS A 891 -6.75 22.26 22.00
C HIS A 891 -6.89 20.89 22.67
N MET A 892 -7.28 19.86 21.91
CA MET A 892 -7.34 18.47 22.39
C MET A 892 -5.98 17.92 22.77
N LEU A 893 -4.95 18.11 21.93
CA LEU A 893 -3.60 17.70 22.27
C LEU A 893 -3.07 18.47 23.50
N THR A 894 -3.38 19.76 23.65
CA THR A 894 -2.99 20.53 24.84
C THR A 894 -3.58 19.92 26.12
N ARG A 895 -4.89 19.61 26.16
CA ARG A 895 -5.51 18.88 27.28
C ARG A 895 -4.89 17.50 27.51
N PHE A 896 -4.69 16.74 26.44
CA PHE A 896 -4.06 15.42 26.48
C PHE A 896 -2.68 15.46 27.15
N THR A 897 -1.91 16.52 26.93
CA THR A 897 -0.59 16.75 27.55
C THR A 897 -0.61 17.33 28.96
N ALA A 898 -1.75 17.82 29.47
CA ALA A 898 -1.84 18.53 30.76
C ALA A 898 -2.07 17.62 31.99
N GLY A 899 -2.02 16.29 31.83
CA GLY A 899 -2.49 15.35 32.85
C GLY A 899 -4.02 15.17 32.82
N MET A 900 -4.53 14.12 33.47
CA MET A 900 -5.98 13.86 33.63
C MET A 900 -6.50 14.29 35.02
N SER A 901 -5.64 14.94 35.82
CA SER A 901 -5.90 15.44 37.17
C SER A 901 -6.28 16.93 37.22
N ASP A 902 -5.81 17.72 36.26
CA ASP A 902 -5.70 19.17 36.42
C ASP A 902 -7.01 19.94 36.12
N SER A 903 -8.15 19.24 36.20
CA SER A 903 -9.47 19.83 36.45
C SER A 903 -9.80 19.98 37.94
N GLU A 904 -8.98 19.44 38.85
CA GLU A 904 -9.21 19.46 40.32
C GLU A 904 -8.11 20.24 41.08
N SER A 905 -7.66 21.39 40.55
CA SER A 905 -6.64 22.24 41.22
C SER A 905 -6.93 23.75 41.27
N SER A 906 -8.20 24.15 41.18
CA SER A 906 -8.66 25.43 41.73
C SER A 906 -9.64 25.19 42.88
N SER A 907 -9.27 25.63 44.08
CA SER A 907 -10.00 25.46 45.36
C SER A 907 -10.43 24.03 45.70
N ALA A 908 -9.46 23.19 46.08
CA ALA A 908 -9.71 22.07 47.00
C ALA A 908 -9.99 22.62 48.42
N GLY A 909 -11.20 23.14 48.63
CA GLY A 909 -11.76 23.43 49.95
C GLY A 909 -12.63 22.26 50.42
N ASP A 910 -12.70 22.04 51.73
CA ASP A 910 -13.49 20.96 52.33
C ASP A 910 -15.00 21.23 52.28
N VAL A 911 -15.81 20.21 52.62
CA VAL A 911 -17.29 20.12 52.64
C VAL A 911 -17.93 19.80 51.27
N GLY A 912 -18.85 18.83 51.28
CA GLY A 912 -19.41 18.21 50.08
C GLY A 912 -20.35 19.09 49.25
N GLU A 913 -19.91 19.47 48.05
CA GLU A 913 -20.70 20.13 47.02
C GLU A 913 -21.20 19.13 45.96
N GLY A 914 -22.37 19.41 45.36
CA GLY A 914 -22.99 18.54 44.35
C GLY A 914 -22.59 18.90 42.93
N ARG A 915 -22.73 17.97 41.98
CA ARG A 915 -22.47 18.18 40.54
C ARG A 915 -23.35 19.33 39.99
N LEU A 916 -22.88 20.12 39.04
CA LEU A 916 -23.72 21.17 38.46
C LEU A 916 -24.78 20.58 37.51
N ALA A 917 -26.05 20.99 37.67
CA ALA A 917 -27.13 20.68 36.72
C ALA A 917 -27.16 21.74 35.61
N SER A 918 -26.93 21.35 34.36
CA SER A 918 -26.91 22.30 33.24
C SER A 918 -28.31 22.84 32.91
N VAL A 919 -28.43 24.15 32.75
CA VAL A 919 -29.66 24.84 32.30
C VAL A 919 -29.47 25.46 30.92
N SER A 920 -30.42 25.24 30.00
CA SER A 920 -30.36 25.71 28.61
C SER A 920 -31.72 26.05 28.00
N VAL A 921 -31.77 27.05 27.11
CA VAL A 921 -33.00 27.61 26.52
C VAL A 921 -33.39 26.87 25.24
N ILE A 922 -34.48 26.09 25.27
CA ILE A 922 -35.04 25.45 24.07
C ILE A 922 -35.70 26.50 23.17
N ARG A 923 -36.49 27.40 23.76
CA ARG A 923 -37.30 28.39 23.03
C ARG A 923 -37.42 29.67 23.85
N ASP A 924 -37.29 30.79 23.17
CA ASP A 924 -37.71 32.10 23.64
C ASP A 924 -38.69 32.63 22.58
N THR A 925 -39.80 33.22 23.00
CA THR A 925 -40.81 33.82 22.11
C THR A 925 -41.08 35.28 22.49
N GLY A 926 -40.09 35.95 23.11
CA GLY A 926 -40.21 37.31 23.64
C GLY A 926 -41.00 37.35 24.95
N THR A 927 -42.22 36.82 24.95
CA THR A 927 -43.14 36.79 26.11
C THR A 927 -43.04 35.53 26.97
N LYS A 928 -42.46 34.44 26.44
CA LYS A 928 -42.31 33.15 27.14
C LYS A 928 -40.96 32.53 26.86
N VAL A 929 -40.37 31.91 27.87
CA VAL A 929 -39.10 31.18 27.77
C VAL A 929 -39.27 29.74 28.26
N GLN A 930 -38.64 28.80 27.53
CA GLN A 930 -38.66 27.37 27.80
C GLN A 930 -37.24 26.91 28.15
N LEU A 931 -37.03 26.57 29.42
CA LEU A 931 -35.76 26.13 29.97
C LEU A 931 -35.72 24.59 30.08
N THR A 932 -34.54 24.03 29.87
CA THR A 932 -34.22 22.63 30.12
C THR A 932 -33.38 22.53 31.38
N LEU A 933 -33.79 21.72 32.34
CA LEU A 933 -32.95 21.28 33.46
C LEU A 933 -32.48 19.86 33.13
N LYS A 934 -31.18 19.67 32.92
CA LYS A 934 -30.59 18.34 32.70
C LYS A 934 -29.78 17.92 33.94
N ALA A 935 -30.08 16.74 34.44
CA ALA A 935 -29.26 16.00 35.40
C ALA A 935 -29.15 14.56 34.86
N GLU A 936 -27.99 13.93 35.05
CA GLU A 936 -27.76 12.59 34.48
C GLU A 936 -28.58 11.51 35.20
N GLY A 937 -29.01 10.48 34.46
CA GLY A 937 -29.72 9.34 35.04
C GLY A 937 -31.20 9.57 35.38
N LEU A 938 -31.78 10.74 35.09
CA LEU A 938 -33.23 11.00 35.26
C LEU A 938 -34.11 9.99 34.52
N ARG A 939 -35.19 9.52 35.17
CA ARG A 939 -36.19 8.61 34.56
C ARG A 939 -37.62 9.05 34.81
N LYS A 940 -38.40 9.17 33.73
CA LYS A 940 -39.83 9.52 33.74
C LYS A 940 -40.68 8.49 34.52
N ARG A 941 -41.62 8.97 35.34
CA ARG A 941 -42.47 8.11 36.20
C ARG A 941 -43.63 7.46 35.44
N LYS A 942 -43.39 6.25 34.93
CA LYS A 942 -44.38 5.44 34.21
C LYS A 942 -45.34 4.75 35.19
N SER A 943 -46.49 5.39 35.46
CA SER A 943 -47.61 4.84 36.23
C SER A 943 -48.92 5.10 35.49
N PHE A 944 -49.78 4.07 35.39
CA PHE A 944 -50.98 4.07 34.56
C PHE A 944 -51.99 5.16 34.98
N PHE A 945 -52.14 5.41 36.28
CA PHE A 945 -52.99 6.48 36.81
C PHE A 945 -52.43 7.90 36.63
N ALA A 946 -51.11 8.06 36.48
CA ALA A 946 -50.50 9.39 36.36
C ALA A 946 -50.83 10.05 35.00
N ALA A 947 -50.98 9.25 33.94
CA ALA A 947 -51.34 9.73 32.60
C ALA A 947 -52.71 10.43 32.59
N LEU A 948 -53.70 9.87 33.31
CA LEU A 948 -55.05 10.46 33.39
C LEU A 948 -55.07 11.82 34.10
N VAL A 949 -54.24 11.98 35.14
CA VAL A 949 -54.14 13.23 35.92
C VAL A 949 -53.36 14.32 35.17
N SER A 950 -52.33 13.94 34.39
CA SER A 950 -51.52 14.91 33.64
C SER A 950 -52.30 15.72 32.60
N THR A 951 -53.44 15.22 32.14
CA THR A 951 -54.33 15.92 31.19
C THR A 951 -55.13 17.05 31.85
N PHE A 952 -55.34 17.02 33.18
CA PHE A 952 -56.30 17.91 33.87
C PHE A 952 -55.70 18.92 34.85
N LYS A 953 -54.43 18.80 35.23
CA LYS A 953 -53.68 19.88 35.92
C LYS A 953 -52.17 19.70 35.75
N LYS A 954 -51.48 20.74 35.24
CA LYS A 954 -50.01 20.79 35.26
C LYS A 954 -49.53 20.93 36.71
N PRO A 955 -48.51 20.19 37.17
CA PRO A 955 -48.03 20.28 38.54
C PRO A 955 -47.19 21.55 38.76
N SER A 956 -47.38 22.19 39.90
CA SER A 956 -46.58 23.33 40.39
C SER A 956 -45.24 22.92 41.01
N GLU A 957 -45.06 21.63 41.35
CA GLU A 957 -43.84 21.10 41.95
C GLU A 957 -43.16 20.07 41.03
N PRO A 958 -41.86 20.21 40.72
CA PRO A 958 -41.16 19.27 39.84
C PRO A 958 -40.94 17.89 40.48
N SER A 959 -40.89 17.81 41.81
CA SER A 959 -40.61 16.59 42.61
C SER A 959 -41.54 15.41 42.34
N LYS A 960 -42.74 15.64 41.81
CA LYS A 960 -43.76 14.59 41.58
C LYS A 960 -43.59 13.86 40.23
N LEU A 961 -42.79 14.42 39.30
CA LEU A 961 -42.64 13.95 37.92
C LEU A 961 -41.63 12.80 37.74
N CYS A 962 -40.56 12.77 38.55
CA CYS A 962 -39.47 11.80 38.43
C CYS A 962 -39.80 10.47 39.12
N SER A 963 -39.16 9.37 38.68
CA SER A 963 -39.25 8.06 39.36
C SER A 963 -38.08 7.74 40.28
N ASN A 964 -36.90 8.28 39.98
CA ASN A 964 -35.65 8.02 40.69
C ASN A 964 -34.93 9.30 41.14
N ALA A 965 -35.62 10.43 41.21
CA ALA A 965 -35.04 11.69 41.63
C ALA A 965 -35.99 12.52 42.50
N ARG A 966 -35.43 13.30 43.42
CA ARG A 966 -36.15 14.14 44.37
C ARG A 966 -35.46 15.50 44.48
N PHE A 967 -36.21 16.59 44.33
CA PHE A 967 -35.71 17.91 44.70
C PHE A 967 -35.67 18.01 46.23
N THR A 968 -34.50 18.36 46.76
CA THR A 968 -34.23 18.61 48.18
C THR A 968 -34.26 20.10 48.49
N GLU A 969 -33.96 20.94 47.50
CA GLU A 969 -34.12 22.40 47.52
C GLU A 969 -34.71 22.86 46.18
N PHE A 970 -35.65 23.80 46.21
CA PHE A 970 -36.14 24.49 45.01
C PHE A 970 -36.64 25.89 45.39
N THR A 971 -36.17 26.91 44.69
CA THR A 971 -36.57 28.31 44.87
C THR A 971 -36.48 29.05 43.54
N LEU A 972 -37.59 29.65 43.13
CA LEU A 972 -37.71 30.46 41.91
C LEU A 972 -38.27 31.83 42.31
N THR A 973 -37.62 32.91 41.90
CA THR A 973 -38.06 34.30 42.12
C THR A 973 -38.36 34.98 40.78
N ASP A 974 -38.63 36.30 40.77
CA ASP A 974 -38.75 37.05 39.51
C ASP A 974 -37.42 37.14 38.74
N ARG A 975 -36.27 36.86 39.40
CA ARG A 975 -34.92 37.03 38.85
C ARG A 975 -33.97 35.87 39.05
N SER A 976 -34.26 34.87 39.86
CA SER A 976 -33.30 33.81 40.22
C SER A 976 -33.92 32.43 40.28
N LEU A 977 -33.11 31.39 40.04
CA LEU A 977 -33.49 29.99 40.17
C LEU A 977 -32.38 29.20 40.85
N LYS A 978 -32.66 28.75 42.07
CA LYS A 978 -31.82 27.81 42.83
C LYS A 978 -32.55 26.49 43.01
N PHE A 979 -31.87 25.38 42.74
CA PHE A 979 -32.38 24.06 43.10
C PHE A 979 -31.28 23.05 43.39
N THR A 980 -31.60 22.09 44.24
CA THR A 980 -30.81 20.88 44.48
C THR A 980 -31.71 19.67 44.22
N ILE A 981 -31.26 18.77 43.34
CA ILE A 981 -31.96 17.54 42.96
C ILE A 981 -31.05 16.34 43.18
N ASN A 982 -31.50 15.39 44.00
CA ASN A 982 -30.83 14.13 44.23
C ASN A 982 -31.35 13.10 43.23
N VAL A 983 -30.46 12.38 42.54
CA VAL A 983 -30.78 11.31 41.59
C VAL A 983 -30.21 9.98 42.07
N LEU A 984 -31.07 8.98 42.20
CA LEU A 984 -30.71 7.61 42.58
C LEU A 984 -30.35 6.80 41.33
N ASN A 985 -29.07 6.49 41.17
CA ASN A 985 -28.54 5.77 40.03
C ASN A 985 -28.32 4.28 40.33
N LEU A 986 -29.05 3.42 39.60
CA LEU A 986 -28.85 1.97 39.60
C LEU A 986 -27.97 1.57 38.41
N ARG A 987 -26.66 1.41 38.63
CA ARG A 987 -25.74 0.83 37.63
C ARG A 987 -25.97 -0.68 37.49
N GLY A 988 -25.81 -1.16 36.25
CA GLY A 988 -25.55 -2.57 35.93
C GLY A 988 -26.79 -3.46 35.76
N ASN A 989 -27.12 -3.80 34.51
CA ASN A 989 -28.03 -4.91 34.20
C ASN A 989 -27.28 -6.25 34.23
N LYS A 990 -26.86 -6.71 35.42
CA LYS A 990 -26.29 -8.06 35.64
C LYS A 990 -26.45 -8.46 37.12
N LYS A 991 -26.91 -9.70 37.37
CA LYS A 991 -27.10 -10.23 38.74
C LYS A 991 -25.75 -10.48 39.44
N LYS A 992 -25.31 -9.56 40.29
CA LYS A 992 -24.41 -9.85 41.43
C LYS A 992 -25.08 -9.36 42.72
N LYS A 993 -24.91 -10.08 43.84
CA LYS A 993 -25.36 -9.62 45.16
C LYS A 993 -24.39 -8.55 45.66
N GLY A 994 -24.92 -7.43 46.17
CA GLY A 994 -24.12 -6.30 46.67
C GLY A 994 -24.20 -5.05 45.79
N ASN A 995 -25.40 -4.49 45.61
CA ASN A 995 -25.57 -3.15 45.03
C ASN A 995 -25.76 -2.13 46.15
N GLU A 996 -24.71 -1.37 46.46
CA GLU A 996 -24.85 -0.12 47.20
C GLU A 996 -25.63 0.89 46.34
N ARG A 997 -26.55 1.63 46.95
CA ARG A 997 -27.32 2.68 46.27
C ARG A 997 -26.53 3.97 46.36
N ARG A 998 -25.94 4.43 45.25
CA ARG A 998 -25.29 5.74 45.18
C ARG A 998 -26.32 6.80 44.79
N GLU A 999 -26.46 7.80 45.64
CA GLU A 999 -27.32 8.98 45.42
C GLU A 999 -26.41 10.12 44.94
N GLU A 1000 -26.66 10.62 43.73
CA GLU A 1000 -25.89 11.71 43.13
C GLU A 1000 -26.66 13.03 43.31
N VAL A 1001 -26.06 13.98 44.01
CA VAL A 1001 -26.63 15.31 44.25
C VAL A 1001 -26.22 16.23 43.12
N PHE A 1002 -27.19 16.84 42.43
CA PHE A 1002 -26.98 17.89 41.47
C PHE A 1002 -27.50 19.24 41.99
N LYS A 1003 -26.70 20.30 41.89
CA LYS A 1003 -27.03 21.68 42.31
C LYS A 1003 -27.10 22.62 41.09
N CYS A 1004 -27.92 23.65 41.17
CA CYS A 1004 -27.96 24.78 40.23
C CYS A 1004 -28.34 26.05 40.98
N ASN A 1005 -27.72 27.19 40.64
CA ASN A 1005 -27.90 28.45 41.36
C ASN A 1005 -27.77 29.66 40.42
N ILE A 1006 -28.73 29.83 39.51
CA ILE A 1006 -28.81 31.00 38.64
C ILE A 1006 -29.14 32.22 39.52
N LYS A 1007 -28.11 33.01 39.82
CA LYS A 1007 -28.21 34.20 40.69
C LYS A 1007 -29.09 35.29 40.09
N GLN A 1008 -28.99 35.51 38.78
CA GLN A 1008 -29.77 36.52 38.05
C GLN A 1008 -30.09 36.06 36.61
N PHE A 1009 -31.36 36.23 36.23
CA PHE A 1009 -31.87 36.06 34.87
C PHE A 1009 -31.71 37.35 34.04
N PRO A 1010 -31.55 37.26 32.71
CA PRO A 1010 -31.39 38.43 31.84
C PRO A 1010 -32.69 39.23 31.57
N SER A 1011 -33.85 38.76 32.06
CA SER A 1011 -35.11 39.54 32.15
C SER A 1011 -35.90 39.05 33.36
N ARG A 1012 -36.82 39.85 33.91
CA ARG A 1012 -37.77 39.34 34.94
C ARG A 1012 -38.71 38.29 34.36
N VAL A 1013 -39.05 37.30 35.18
CA VAL A 1013 -40.09 36.29 34.94
C VAL A 1013 -41.17 36.34 36.00
N ASN A 1014 -42.36 35.82 35.68
CA ASN A 1014 -43.40 35.58 36.68
C ASN A 1014 -43.20 34.18 37.29
N PRO A 1015 -42.80 34.03 38.56
CA PRO A 1015 -42.55 32.71 39.16
C PRO A 1015 -43.81 31.86 39.26
N ASP A 1016 -44.98 32.45 39.50
CA ASP A 1016 -46.27 31.74 39.60
C ASP A 1016 -46.74 31.17 38.23
N SER A 1017 -46.11 31.60 37.14
CA SER A 1017 -46.37 31.06 35.80
C SER A 1017 -45.63 29.75 35.49
N ALA A 1018 -44.76 29.29 36.40
CA ALA A 1018 -43.89 28.14 36.19
C ALA A 1018 -44.68 26.84 35.98
N THR A 1019 -44.45 26.16 34.85
CA THR A 1019 -45.03 24.83 34.59
C THR A 1019 -43.98 23.83 34.13
N PHE A 1020 -44.00 22.65 34.76
CA PHE A 1020 -42.99 21.60 34.60
C PHE A 1020 -43.51 20.40 33.81
N GLU A 1021 -42.63 19.80 33.00
CA GLU A 1021 -42.91 18.62 32.19
C GLU A 1021 -41.63 17.76 32.03
N ILE A 1022 -41.73 16.42 31.95
CA ILE A 1022 -40.58 15.56 31.63
C ILE A 1022 -40.65 15.09 30.19
N MET A 1023 -39.65 15.50 29.43
CA MET A 1023 -39.38 15.02 28.07
C MET A 1023 -38.50 13.78 28.15
N GLU A 1024 -38.86 12.77 27.35
CA GLU A 1024 -38.13 11.51 27.18
C GLU A 1024 -37.87 11.37 25.66
N PRO A 1025 -36.78 11.96 25.12
CA PRO A 1025 -36.47 11.89 23.70
C PRO A 1025 -35.97 10.50 23.31
N ALA A 1026 -35.94 10.20 22.00
CA ALA A 1026 -35.39 8.95 21.48
C ALA A 1026 -33.91 8.70 21.85
N SER A 1027 -33.18 9.72 22.33
CA SER A 1027 -31.82 9.63 22.87
C SER A 1027 -31.75 9.14 24.34
N GLY A 1028 -32.83 8.62 24.91
CA GLY A 1028 -32.87 7.92 26.22
C GLY A 1028 -32.77 8.79 27.47
N ASN A 1029 -31.96 9.86 27.46
CA ASN A 1029 -31.78 10.76 28.59
C ASN A 1029 -33.01 11.67 28.79
N CYS A 1030 -33.75 11.46 29.89
CA CYS A 1030 -34.86 12.33 30.27
C CYS A 1030 -34.36 13.70 30.75
N PHE A 1031 -35.15 14.75 30.54
CA PHE A 1031 -34.90 16.07 31.10
C PHE A 1031 -36.18 16.79 31.50
N ILE A 1032 -36.07 17.77 32.41
CA ILE A 1032 -37.20 18.55 32.90
C ILE A 1032 -37.30 19.83 32.08
N LEU A 1033 -38.42 20.00 31.38
CA LEU A 1033 -38.82 21.23 30.72
C LEU A 1033 -39.52 22.13 31.75
N MET A 1034 -39.03 23.36 31.93
CA MET A 1034 -39.68 24.42 32.72
C MET A 1034 -40.11 25.53 31.75
N ASN A 1035 -41.38 25.93 31.81
CA ASN A 1035 -41.92 27.04 31.01
C ASN A 1035 -42.18 28.23 31.94
N LEU A 1036 -41.72 29.42 31.56
CA LEU A 1036 -41.88 30.67 32.30
C LEU A 1036 -42.44 31.77 31.37
N ILE A 1037 -43.22 32.70 31.93
CA ILE A 1037 -43.67 33.93 31.26
C ILE A 1037 -42.73 35.07 31.67
N LYS A 1038 -42.23 35.86 30.71
CA LYS A 1038 -41.44 37.07 31.00
C LYS A 1038 -42.35 38.24 31.39
N VAL A 1039 -41.86 39.13 32.25
CA VAL A 1039 -42.57 40.35 32.67
C VAL A 1039 -42.04 41.59 31.92
N ASP A 1040 -40.74 41.65 31.66
CA ASP A 1040 -40.11 42.76 30.93
C ASP A 1040 -40.13 42.49 29.41
N ASN A 1041 -40.26 43.56 28.60
CA ASN A 1041 -40.64 43.43 27.20
C ASN A 1041 -39.43 43.44 26.22
N ILE A 1042 -39.29 42.35 25.45
CA ILE A 1042 -38.52 42.17 24.20
C ILE A 1042 -36.98 42.33 24.26
N MET A 1043 -36.40 43.34 24.92
CA MET A 1043 -35.00 43.75 24.68
C MET A 1043 -33.89 42.75 25.09
N THR A 1044 -34.17 41.72 25.89
CA THR A 1044 -33.19 40.67 26.21
C THR A 1044 -33.64 39.27 25.75
N ASN A 1045 -32.93 38.76 24.75
CA ASN A 1045 -33.08 37.41 24.21
C ASN A 1045 -32.28 36.41 25.06
N TRP A 1046 -32.97 35.44 25.67
CA TRP A 1046 -32.31 34.50 26.59
C TRP A 1046 -31.42 33.49 25.85
N LYS A 1047 -31.66 33.26 24.55
CA LYS A 1047 -30.79 32.41 23.72
C LYS A 1047 -29.47 33.10 23.40
N GLU A 1048 -29.50 34.40 23.16
CA GLU A 1048 -28.34 35.21 22.87
C GLU A 1048 -27.42 35.30 24.10
N PHE A 1049 -28.00 35.61 25.26
CA PHE A 1049 -27.32 35.56 26.55
C PHE A 1049 -26.71 34.17 26.84
N GLN A 1050 -27.43 33.09 26.56
CA GLN A 1050 -26.88 31.74 26.70
C GLN A 1050 -25.79 31.43 25.64
N SER A 1051 -25.85 32.01 24.44
CA SER A 1051 -24.80 31.82 23.42
C SER A 1051 -23.50 32.55 23.75
N MET A 1052 -23.57 33.67 24.48
CA MET A 1052 -22.39 34.36 25.02
C MET A 1052 -21.78 33.60 26.21
N ASN A 1053 -22.61 33.07 27.11
CA ASN A 1053 -22.16 32.52 28.40
C ASN A 1053 -22.15 30.98 28.48
N GLY A 1054 -22.53 30.28 27.40
CA GLY A 1054 -22.60 28.81 27.29
C GLY A 1054 -23.79 28.17 28.03
N THR A 1055 -23.93 28.47 29.32
CA THR A 1055 -25.09 28.15 30.16
C THR A 1055 -25.68 29.45 30.73
N ILE A 1056 -26.84 29.38 31.38
CA ILE A 1056 -27.49 30.56 32.00
C ILE A 1056 -26.90 30.86 33.41
N ASP A 1057 -25.65 30.48 33.68
CA ASP A 1057 -25.01 30.67 34.99
C ASP A 1057 -24.12 31.92 34.99
N ALA A 1058 -24.78 33.07 35.09
CA ALA A 1058 -24.19 34.41 35.04
C ALA A 1058 -23.29 34.67 36.26
N SER A 1059 -22.04 34.23 36.16
CA SER A 1059 -20.99 34.39 37.18
C SER A 1059 -19.90 35.40 36.79
N THR A 1060 -19.98 35.98 35.59
CA THR A 1060 -19.13 37.09 35.14
C THR A 1060 -19.99 38.20 34.51
N VAL A 1061 -19.97 39.37 35.16
CA VAL A 1061 -20.65 40.65 34.82
C VAL A 1061 -22.19 40.57 34.82
#